data_AF-A0A7J2MA66-F1
#
_entry.id   AF-A0A7J2MA66-F1
#
_cell.length_a   1.000
_cell.length_b   1.000
_cell.length_c   1.000
_cell.angle_alpha   90.00
_cell.angle_beta   90.00
_cell.angle_gamma   90.00
#
_symmetry.space_group_name_H-M   'P 1'
#
loop_
_entity.id
_entity.type
_entity.pdbx_description
1 polymer ?
#
loop_
_entity_poly.entity_id
_entity_poly.type
_entity_poly.pdbx_seq_one_letter_code
_entity_poly.pdbx_strand_id
1 'polypeptide(L)'
;PLAQVQMMKRVDTLLKWEEKEVYESDEFYPSAWCTYRVGCGLNAEGERVTHVAVHLFPARYAPAKGMLQVAGEIDVKITYEKPEGTPFPLHDAYDMVIIAPPEFSDELQRLVEHKNSHGISTLLKTTDDIFSEYEGRDKPEQIKYFIKDAIETWGVRYVMLVGGLNSPFWAKPRDNANEGSSQWRVPVRYTNLFDNPKYPLADEEALHDPGVLSDLYYADIYREGGEFEDWDPNGDGIFAAWNKPGVENDTGLDLYPDVAVGRLACRNVDEVKTVVDKIITYETSAHGSSWFKRMTVISGDGFLDQEDLDIQWDTKDLPDGAYTINAQSFNADGDEGPMDVIHVTLDRTKETSLTFNHDDHLNPAIQNGYPAPPIAEIVSVSEGDILGNTDFHYTPDENEAYLNTFNPWANISYENGVLHIRGKSYDPRPYGNLTDIHVWVENEAGETVFSAWRNDTEMYYEGEWTTGERALLGRGGGLYYMPQEFERDIVWASNGRLTGQDDVIAAINQGSGFLFMSGHGSPNVWADHFPGVPGNRAHGSITGLMVTTLRPWFPYFSLPLFPIDTLSNGEKLPVAVIGGCHNSQFNVSAVPAFLHALHLLFGFFPDNCMWTYGQPVPECFSWRLVSRPGGGSIASMGNTGLGYGMPGRECTSGGGDAWITIEFFRQYGTEGREILGDAYAQTLTSYISTFDMSDLAAGHAKTVQQWVLLGDPSLRIGGYP
;
A
#
# COMPACT_ATOMS: atom_id res chain seq x y z
N PRO A 1 -0.45 -19.61 -42.26
CA PRO A 1 -0.84 -18.64 -43.31
C PRO A 1 -1.50 -17.41 -42.69
N LEU A 2 -0.66 -16.41 -42.42
CA LEU A 2 -0.96 -14.98 -42.32
C LEU A 2 -2.33 -14.58 -41.73
N ALA A 3 -2.41 -14.53 -40.39
CA ALA A 3 -3.23 -13.52 -39.74
C ALA A 3 -2.35 -12.25 -39.67
N GLN A 4 -2.69 -11.28 -40.52
CA GLN A 4 -2.04 -9.98 -40.56
C GLN A 4 -2.26 -9.29 -39.21
N VAL A 5 -1.15 -9.11 -38.48
CA VAL A 5 -1.03 -8.11 -37.43
C VAL A 5 -1.26 -6.76 -38.09
N GLN A 6 -2.46 -6.23 -37.92
CA GLN A 6 -2.74 -4.83 -38.19
C GLN A 6 -2.03 -4.06 -37.07
N MET A 7 -0.75 -3.74 -37.31
CA MET A 7 -0.06 -2.66 -36.60
C MET A 7 -0.84 -1.37 -36.89
N MET A 8 -1.84 -1.08 -36.06
CA MET A 8 -2.39 0.26 -35.96
C MET A 8 -1.33 1.11 -35.28
N LYS A 9 -0.87 2.12 -36.02
CA LYS A 9 -0.11 3.24 -35.51
C LYS A 9 -0.88 3.87 -34.35
N ARG A 10 -0.54 3.53 -33.11
CA ARG A 10 -0.67 4.41 -31.94
C ARG A 10 0.75 4.80 -31.56
N VAL A 11 1.27 5.79 -32.28
CA VAL A 11 2.43 6.59 -31.87
C VAL A 11 1.87 8.00 -31.93
N ASP A 12 1.65 8.60 -30.75
CA ASP A 12 1.71 10.05 -30.48
C ASP A 12 0.93 10.50 -29.22
N THR A 13 0.26 9.62 -28.47
CA THR A 13 -0.36 9.99 -27.17
C THR A 13 -0.27 8.92 -26.09
N LEU A 14 0.92 8.32 -25.94
CA LEU A 14 1.28 7.65 -24.69
C LEU A 14 2.41 8.46 -24.06
N LEU A 15 2.06 9.49 -23.28
CA LEU A 15 2.96 10.00 -22.23
C LEU A 15 3.01 8.94 -21.10
N LYS A 16 3.43 7.73 -21.44
CA LYS A 16 3.86 6.72 -20.47
C LYS A 16 5.34 6.97 -20.24
N TRP A 17 5.62 7.94 -19.37
CA TRP A 17 6.88 8.19 -18.64
C TRP A 17 8.06 7.33 -19.08
N GLU A 18 8.51 7.55 -20.30
CA GLU A 18 9.71 6.91 -20.81
C GLU A 18 10.86 7.41 -19.93
N GLU A 19 11.62 6.49 -19.33
CA GLU A 19 12.90 6.88 -18.75
C GLU A 19 13.70 7.48 -19.88
N LYS A 20 13.78 8.81 -19.92
CA LYS A 20 14.35 9.57 -21.03
C LYS A 20 15.75 9.04 -21.36
N GLU A 21 16.49 8.67 -20.33
CA GLU A 21 17.80 8.03 -20.44
C GLU A 21 17.78 6.68 -21.18
N VAL A 22 16.75 5.84 -20.98
CA VAL A 22 16.58 4.57 -21.69
C VAL A 22 16.07 4.80 -23.11
N TYR A 23 15.07 5.66 -23.30
CA TYR A 23 14.40 5.82 -24.59
C TYR A 23 15.15 6.73 -25.58
N GLU A 24 16.00 7.62 -25.08
CA GLU A 24 16.96 8.36 -25.92
C GLU A 24 18.29 7.59 -26.11
N SER A 25 18.45 6.44 -25.45
CA SER A 25 19.68 5.64 -25.53
C SER A 25 19.68 4.66 -26.70
N ASP A 26 20.88 4.54 -27.28
CA ASP A 26 21.25 3.56 -28.29
C ASP A 26 21.63 2.19 -27.70
N GLU A 27 21.78 2.09 -26.37
CA GLU A 27 22.12 0.84 -25.67
C GLU A 27 20.89 -0.03 -25.43
N PHE A 28 21.09 -1.34 -25.34
CA PHE A 28 20.01 -2.25 -24.98
C PHE A 28 19.71 -2.14 -23.48
N TYR A 29 18.43 -2.02 -23.14
CA TYR A 29 17.91 -2.10 -21.79
C TYR A 29 17.05 -3.37 -21.59
N PRO A 30 17.25 -4.11 -20.49
CA PRO A 30 18.42 -4.06 -19.61
C PRO A 30 19.72 -4.41 -20.36
N SER A 31 20.87 -3.95 -19.85
CA SER A 31 22.17 -4.14 -20.52
C SER A 31 22.63 -5.61 -20.51
N ALA A 32 22.26 -6.35 -19.46
CA ALA A 32 22.51 -7.77 -19.30
C ALA A 32 21.28 -8.62 -19.69
N TRP A 33 21.51 -9.87 -20.08
CA TRP A 33 20.45 -10.87 -20.30
C TRP A 33 19.93 -11.50 -19.01
N CYS A 34 20.74 -11.46 -17.96
CA CYS A 34 20.38 -11.95 -16.66
C CYS A 34 21.14 -11.18 -15.57
N THR A 35 20.52 -11.04 -14.42
CA THR A 35 21.15 -10.66 -13.15
C THR A 35 20.84 -11.73 -12.12
N TYR A 36 21.57 -11.74 -11.01
CA TYR A 36 21.25 -12.59 -9.89
C TYR A 36 21.55 -11.90 -8.58
N ARG A 37 20.89 -12.36 -7.52
CA ARG A 37 21.13 -11.92 -6.14
C ARG A 37 21.21 -13.14 -5.23
N VAL A 38 22.07 -13.04 -4.23
CA VAL A 38 22.29 -14.05 -3.20
C VAL A 38 21.87 -13.46 -1.86
N GLY A 39 21.25 -14.28 -1.02
CA GLY A 39 20.92 -13.94 0.36
C GLY A 39 20.64 -15.19 1.19
N CYS A 40 20.48 -15.05 2.49
CA CYS A 40 20.20 -16.16 3.41
C CYS A 40 18.85 -15.97 4.10
N GLY A 41 18.05 -17.02 4.18
CA GLY A 41 16.74 -16.92 4.82
C GLY A 41 15.96 -18.22 4.79
N LEU A 42 14.71 -18.17 5.24
CA LEU A 42 13.80 -19.31 5.25
C LEU A 42 13.29 -19.64 3.84
N ASN A 43 13.39 -20.91 3.45
CA ASN A 43 12.66 -21.45 2.30
C ASN A 43 11.21 -21.79 2.66
N ALA A 44 10.49 -22.24 1.64
CA ALA A 44 9.12 -22.72 1.72
C ALA A 44 8.93 -23.83 2.78
N GLU A 45 9.95 -24.65 3.04
CA GLU A 45 9.92 -25.74 4.01
C GLU A 45 10.25 -25.28 5.44
N GLY A 46 10.56 -24.00 5.64
CA GLY A 46 10.98 -23.44 6.93
C GLY A 46 12.44 -23.75 7.28
N GLU A 47 13.24 -24.14 6.29
CA GLU A 47 14.67 -24.41 6.42
C GLU A 47 15.47 -23.15 6.07
N ARG A 48 16.57 -22.89 6.79
CA ARG A 48 17.50 -21.80 6.49
C ARG A 48 18.39 -22.20 5.32
N VAL A 49 18.31 -21.45 4.24
CA VAL A 49 19.03 -21.72 2.98
C VAL A 49 19.68 -20.47 2.43
N THR A 50 20.62 -20.67 1.51
CA THR A 50 21.07 -19.60 0.61
C THR A 50 20.12 -19.53 -0.59
N HIS A 51 19.43 -18.40 -0.72
CA HIS A 51 18.60 -18.07 -1.87
C HIS A 51 19.47 -17.57 -3.03
N VAL A 52 19.17 -18.03 -4.24
CA VAL A 52 19.77 -17.50 -5.47
C VAL A 52 18.62 -17.11 -6.41
N ALA A 53 18.25 -15.83 -6.37
CA ALA A 53 17.23 -15.28 -7.24
C ALA A 53 17.89 -14.91 -8.59
N VAL A 54 17.47 -15.57 -9.67
CA VAL A 54 17.98 -15.31 -11.03
C VAL A 54 16.92 -14.58 -11.83
N HIS A 55 17.23 -13.36 -12.24
CA HIS A 55 16.34 -12.51 -13.04
C HIS A 55 16.76 -12.60 -14.50
N LEU A 56 15.82 -12.97 -15.36
CA LEU A 56 16.07 -13.18 -16.79
C LEU A 56 15.34 -12.12 -17.62
N PHE A 57 16.04 -11.53 -18.59
CA PHE A 57 15.54 -10.48 -19.47
C PHE A 57 15.47 -10.98 -20.92
N PRO A 58 14.51 -11.86 -21.27
CA PRO A 58 14.45 -12.51 -22.58
C PRO A 58 14.15 -11.56 -23.74
N ALA A 59 13.65 -10.35 -23.44
CA ALA A 59 13.49 -9.27 -24.39
C ALA A 59 14.24 -8.04 -23.89
N ARG A 60 15.03 -7.42 -24.76
CA ARG A 60 15.80 -6.21 -24.49
C ARG A 60 15.64 -5.25 -25.64
N TYR A 61 15.53 -3.96 -25.37
CA TYR A 61 15.18 -2.98 -26.39
C TYR A 61 16.15 -1.79 -26.38
N ALA A 62 16.38 -1.21 -27.55
CA ALA A 62 17.16 0.01 -27.77
C ALA A 62 16.30 0.98 -28.59
N PRO A 63 15.50 1.84 -27.94
CA PRO A 63 14.45 2.62 -28.60
C PRO A 63 14.99 3.61 -29.62
N ALA A 64 16.10 4.30 -29.33
CA ALA A 64 16.72 5.24 -30.28
C ALA A 64 17.16 4.57 -31.60
N LYS A 65 17.41 3.25 -31.56
CA LYS A 65 17.70 2.42 -32.76
C LYS A 65 16.47 1.77 -33.38
N GLY A 66 15.31 1.82 -32.72
CA GLY A 66 14.12 1.05 -33.10
C GLY A 66 14.37 -0.47 -33.09
N MET A 67 15.21 -0.96 -32.18
CA MET A 67 15.61 -2.36 -32.12
C MET A 67 15.04 -3.08 -30.89
N LEU A 68 14.49 -4.27 -31.13
CA LEU A 68 14.12 -5.23 -30.10
C LEU A 68 14.95 -6.50 -30.31
N GLN A 69 15.67 -6.94 -29.28
CA GLN A 69 16.42 -8.18 -29.27
C GLN A 69 15.72 -9.18 -28.34
N VAL A 70 15.38 -10.36 -28.87
CA VAL A 70 14.70 -11.41 -28.13
C VAL A 70 15.58 -12.67 -28.14
N ALA A 71 15.84 -13.22 -26.95
CA ALA A 71 16.51 -14.51 -26.81
C ALA A 71 15.54 -15.65 -27.15
N GLY A 72 15.95 -16.56 -28.04
CA GLY A 72 15.18 -17.77 -28.33
C GLY A 72 15.26 -18.82 -27.22
N GLU A 73 16.37 -18.83 -26.48
CA GLU A 73 16.66 -19.76 -25.38
C GLU A 73 17.70 -19.10 -24.45
N ILE A 74 17.61 -19.37 -23.14
CA ILE A 74 18.58 -18.92 -22.14
C ILE A 74 18.97 -20.14 -21.28
N ASP A 75 20.24 -20.55 -21.37
CA ASP A 75 20.82 -21.58 -20.53
C ASP A 75 21.47 -20.97 -19.28
N VAL A 76 20.95 -21.31 -18.10
CA VAL A 76 21.50 -20.84 -16.81
C VAL A 76 22.30 -21.97 -16.16
N LYS A 77 23.60 -21.73 -15.91
CA LYS A 77 24.46 -22.64 -15.15
C LYS A 77 24.88 -21.99 -13.84
N ILE A 78 24.41 -22.54 -12.73
CA ILE A 78 24.79 -22.11 -11.38
C ILE A 78 25.98 -22.95 -10.90
N THR A 79 27.05 -22.28 -10.48
CA THR A 79 28.21 -22.88 -9.84
C THR A 79 28.41 -22.24 -8.48
N TYR A 80 28.52 -23.05 -7.44
CA TYR A 80 28.66 -22.58 -6.07
C TYR A 80 29.61 -23.47 -5.28
N GLU A 81 30.17 -22.93 -4.22
CA GLU A 81 30.97 -23.68 -3.25
C GLU A 81 30.03 -24.26 -2.19
N LYS A 82 30.15 -25.56 -1.92
CA LYS A 82 29.34 -26.18 -0.87
C LYS A 82 29.87 -25.73 0.50
N PRO A 83 29.00 -25.38 1.45
CA PRO A 83 29.43 -25.03 2.79
C PRO A 83 30.15 -26.21 3.46
N GLU A 84 31.17 -25.92 4.26
CA GLU A 84 31.94 -26.95 4.99
C GLU A 84 31.10 -27.64 6.09
N GLY A 85 30.03 -26.99 6.56
CA GLY A 85 29.09 -27.50 7.55
C GLY A 85 27.88 -26.58 7.71
N THR A 86 27.00 -26.95 8.64
CA THR A 86 25.86 -26.10 9.05
C THR A 86 26.03 -25.67 10.50
N PRO A 87 25.80 -24.38 10.85
CA PRO A 87 25.82 -23.92 12.24
C PRO A 87 24.54 -24.32 12.99
N PHE A 88 23.55 -24.89 12.31
CA PHE A 88 22.24 -25.21 12.87
C PHE A 88 22.21 -26.59 13.53
N PRO A 89 21.39 -26.79 14.57
CA PRO A 89 21.27 -28.08 15.23
C PRO A 89 20.63 -29.12 14.31
N LEU A 90 20.92 -30.40 14.56
CA LEU A 90 20.31 -31.52 13.80
C LEU A 90 18.81 -31.70 14.12
N HIS A 91 18.39 -31.27 15.31
CA HIS A 91 17.01 -31.35 15.78
C HIS A 91 16.70 -30.11 16.60
N ASP A 92 15.53 -29.53 16.37
CA ASP A 92 15.07 -28.35 17.09
C ASP A 92 14.71 -28.73 18.53
N ALA A 93 15.22 -27.94 19.48
CA ALA A 93 14.88 -28.06 20.90
C ALA A 93 13.67 -27.19 21.26
N TYR A 94 13.52 -26.04 20.59
CA TYR A 94 12.40 -25.11 20.74
C TYR A 94 11.99 -24.60 19.36
N ASP A 95 10.68 -24.53 19.11
CA ASP A 95 10.13 -23.92 17.90
C ASP A 95 10.07 -22.39 18.01
N MET A 96 9.77 -21.89 19.20
CA MET A 96 9.42 -20.48 19.43
C MET A 96 10.09 -19.90 20.68
N VAL A 97 10.53 -18.65 20.58
CA VAL A 97 10.86 -17.83 21.74
C VAL A 97 9.93 -16.62 21.85
N ILE A 98 9.49 -16.34 23.06
CA ILE A 98 8.78 -15.11 23.43
C ILE A 98 9.79 -14.20 24.12
N ILE A 99 9.93 -12.96 23.64
CA ILE A 99 10.82 -11.94 24.22
C ILE A 99 9.96 -10.82 24.80
N ALA A 100 10.07 -10.59 26.11
CA ALA A 100 9.21 -9.64 26.81
C ALA A 100 9.90 -9.06 28.06
N PRO A 101 9.46 -7.90 28.57
CA PRO A 101 9.91 -7.44 29.87
C PRO A 101 9.37 -8.35 31.00
N PRO A 102 10.07 -8.44 32.14
CA PRO A 102 9.74 -9.38 33.21
C PRO A 102 8.32 -9.18 33.77
N GLU A 103 7.78 -7.95 33.76
CA GLU A 103 6.41 -7.70 34.23
C GLU A 103 5.30 -8.38 33.42
N PHE A 104 5.58 -8.86 32.20
CA PHE A 104 4.61 -9.55 31.36
C PHE A 104 4.66 -11.07 31.51
N SER A 105 5.62 -11.58 32.30
CA SER A 105 5.93 -13.02 32.35
C SER A 105 4.77 -13.88 32.82
N ASP A 106 3.99 -13.44 33.82
CA ASP A 106 2.90 -14.24 34.40
C ASP A 106 1.81 -14.54 33.35
N GLU A 107 1.40 -13.53 32.58
CA GLU A 107 0.39 -13.70 31.53
C GLU A 107 0.96 -14.47 30.32
N LEU A 108 2.23 -14.23 29.98
CA LEU A 108 2.88 -14.93 28.87
C LEU A 108 3.17 -16.39 29.19
N GLN A 109 3.36 -16.75 30.45
CA GLN A 109 3.52 -18.15 30.85
C GLN A 109 2.27 -18.97 30.51
N ARG A 110 1.07 -18.38 30.61
CA ARG A 110 -0.18 -19.03 30.16
C ARG A 110 -0.15 -19.33 28.65
N LEU A 111 0.39 -18.41 27.86
CA LEU A 111 0.54 -18.61 26.41
C LEU A 111 1.60 -19.68 26.11
N VAL A 112 2.74 -19.67 26.80
CA VAL A 112 3.77 -20.72 26.70
C VAL A 112 3.18 -22.10 26.97
N GLU A 113 2.39 -22.25 28.03
CA GLU A 113 1.72 -23.52 28.36
C GLU A 113 0.74 -23.94 27.26
N HIS A 114 -0.05 -23.00 26.73
CA HIS A 114 -0.96 -23.24 25.63
C HIS A 114 -0.24 -23.72 24.37
N LYS A 115 0.85 -23.04 23.96
CA LYS A 115 1.64 -23.41 22.78
C LYS A 115 2.30 -24.78 22.91
N ASN A 116 2.91 -25.05 24.05
CA ASN A 116 3.48 -26.37 24.35
C ASN A 116 2.41 -27.48 24.30
N SER A 117 1.18 -27.20 24.73
CA SER A 117 0.07 -28.17 24.65
C SER A 117 -0.39 -28.50 23.23
N HIS A 118 -0.09 -27.62 22.26
CA HIS A 118 -0.37 -27.81 20.83
C HIS A 118 0.88 -28.20 20.02
N GLY A 119 1.97 -28.59 20.70
CA GLY A 119 3.17 -29.10 20.05
C GLY A 119 4.09 -28.02 19.47
N ILE A 120 3.90 -26.75 19.83
CA ILE A 120 4.85 -25.67 19.55
C ILE A 120 5.72 -25.52 20.79
N SER A 121 6.95 -26.02 20.74
CA SER A 121 7.84 -25.95 21.90
C SER A 121 8.27 -24.50 22.13
N THR A 122 7.84 -23.90 23.24
CA THR A 122 8.00 -22.45 23.48
C THR A 122 8.78 -22.17 24.76
N LEU A 123 9.69 -21.19 24.66
CA LEU A 123 10.44 -20.61 25.78
C LEU A 123 10.11 -19.11 25.92
N LEU A 124 9.98 -18.63 27.16
CA LEU A 124 9.96 -17.20 27.47
C LEU A 124 11.36 -16.74 27.90
N LYS A 125 11.87 -15.68 27.28
CA LYS A 125 13.12 -15.00 27.64
C LYS A 125 12.83 -13.54 27.99
N THR A 126 13.32 -13.08 29.14
CA THR A 126 13.10 -11.68 29.52
C THR A 126 14.11 -10.75 28.86
N THR A 127 13.72 -9.50 28.60
CA THR A 127 14.65 -8.48 28.09
C THR A 127 15.80 -8.23 29.06
N ASP A 128 15.55 -8.28 30.37
CA ASP A 128 16.57 -8.07 31.41
C ASP A 128 17.65 -9.16 31.35
N ASP A 129 17.26 -10.42 31.14
CA ASP A 129 18.21 -11.52 30.96
C ASP A 129 19.05 -11.31 29.69
N ILE A 130 18.41 -10.98 28.56
CA ILE A 130 19.10 -10.73 27.28
C ILE A 130 20.14 -9.62 27.43
N PHE A 131 19.76 -8.48 28.01
CA PHE A 131 20.68 -7.34 28.16
C PHE A 131 21.83 -7.62 29.14
N SER A 132 21.70 -8.64 29.99
CA SER A 132 22.75 -9.08 30.90
C SER A 132 23.68 -10.15 30.31
N GLU A 133 23.21 -10.90 29.31
CA GLU A 133 23.90 -12.06 28.75
C GLU A 133 24.56 -11.79 27.39
N TYR A 134 24.03 -10.84 26.62
CA TYR A 134 24.50 -10.53 25.26
C TYR A 134 25.07 -9.12 25.19
N GLU A 135 26.21 -9.00 24.52
CA GLU A 135 26.81 -7.71 24.15
C GLU A 135 26.32 -7.29 22.76
N GLY A 136 26.28 -5.99 22.51
CA GLY A 136 25.88 -5.40 21.23
C GLY A 136 26.09 -3.90 21.24
N ARG A 137 26.07 -3.26 20.06
CA ARG A 137 26.18 -1.81 19.89
C ARG A 137 25.05 -1.07 20.61
N ASP A 138 23.86 -1.67 20.62
CA ASP A 138 22.65 -1.19 21.29
C ASP A 138 21.71 -2.34 21.69
N LYS A 139 20.58 -2.02 22.32
CA LYS A 139 19.65 -3.04 22.85
C LYS A 139 18.96 -3.87 21.76
N PRO A 140 18.52 -3.30 20.60
CA PRO A 140 18.03 -4.12 19.50
C PRO A 140 19.08 -5.13 19.01
N GLU A 141 20.35 -4.74 18.91
CA GLU A 141 21.39 -5.69 18.49
C GLU A 141 21.63 -6.80 19.54
N GLN A 142 21.59 -6.50 20.84
CA GLN A 142 21.63 -7.53 21.89
C GLN A 142 20.51 -8.57 21.72
N ILE A 143 19.29 -8.12 21.40
CA ILE A 143 18.16 -9.02 21.09
C ILE A 143 18.44 -9.83 19.82
N LYS A 144 19.00 -9.21 18.78
CA LYS A 144 19.35 -9.89 17.53
C LYS A 144 20.41 -10.98 17.73
N TYR A 145 21.42 -10.73 18.57
CA TYR A 145 22.40 -11.76 18.96
C TYR A 145 21.79 -12.90 19.78
N PHE A 146 20.85 -12.61 20.68
CA PHE A 146 20.09 -13.67 21.36
C PHE A 146 19.29 -14.52 20.36
N ILE A 147 18.63 -13.90 19.39
CA ILE A 147 17.88 -14.63 18.36
C ILE A 147 18.81 -15.53 17.55
N LYS A 148 19.98 -15.02 17.13
CA LYS A 148 21.02 -15.82 16.47
C LYS A 148 21.43 -17.04 17.30
N ASP A 149 21.71 -16.85 18.60
CA ASP A 149 22.08 -17.95 19.49
C ASP A 149 20.93 -18.95 19.70
N ALA A 150 19.69 -18.48 19.81
CA ALA A 150 18.51 -19.32 19.90
C ALA A 150 18.31 -20.18 18.63
N ILE A 151 18.64 -19.63 17.46
CA ILE A 151 18.65 -20.37 16.19
C ILE A 151 19.73 -21.46 16.19
N GLU A 152 20.98 -21.10 16.52
CA GLU A 152 22.13 -22.00 16.42
C GLU A 152 22.14 -23.07 17.51
N THR A 153 21.55 -22.78 18.67
CA THR A 153 21.51 -23.69 19.81
C THR A 153 20.23 -24.51 19.85
N TRP A 154 19.08 -23.93 19.49
CA TRP A 154 17.77 -24.56 19.66
C TRP A 154 16.96 -24.74 18.38
N GLY A 155 17.36 -24.17 17.24
CA GLY A 155 16.65 -24.32 15.98
C GLY A 155 15.37 -23.48 15.86
N VAL A 156 15.19 -22.47 16.71
CA VAL A 156 13.98 -21.63 16.80
C VAL A 156 13.56 -21.10 15.43
N ARG A 157 12.27 -21.21 15.09
CA ARG A 157 11.68 -20.75 13.81
C ARG A 157 10.75 -19.55 13.99
N TYR A 158 10.28 -19.31 15.21
CA TYR A 158 9.35 -18.21 15.53
C TYR A 158 9.88 -17.34 16.67
N VAL A 159 9.83 -16.02 16.51
CA VAL A 159 10.15 -15.05 17.55
C VAL A 159 8.97 -14.12 17.76
N MET A 160 8.41 -14.11 18.96
CA MET A 160 7.35 -13.17 19.31
C MET A 160 7.86 -12.11 20.27
N LEU A 161 7.82 -10.86 19.82
CA LEU A 161 8.17 -9.69 20.61
C LEU A 161 6.92 -9.19 21.34
N VAL A 162 6.94 -9.10 22.66
CA VAL A 162 5.79 -8.62 23.45
C VAL A 162 6.14 -7.32 24.14
N GLY A 163 5.83 -6.22 23.47
CA GLY A 163 6.07 -4.88 23.98
C GLY A 163 5.87 -3.79 22.93
N GLY A 164 5.18 -2.72 23.32
CA GLY A 164 5.03 -1.50 22.54
C GLY A 164 5.59 -0.27 23.26
N LEU A 165 5.15 0.91 22.82
CA LEU A 165 5.52 2.20 23.41
C LEU A 165 4.90 2.37 24.81
N ASN A 166 5.65 2.86 25.79
CA ASN A 166 5.28 2.78 27.22
C ASN A 166 4.07 3.64 27.66
N SER A 167 3.63 4.60 26.86
CA SER A 167 2.58 5.57 27.25
C SER A 167 1.65 5.90 26.09
N PRO A 168 0.31 5.94 26.30
CA PRO A 168 -0.65 6.37 25.29
C PRO A 168 -0.69 7.89 25.14
N PHE A 169 -0.23 8.63 26.16
CA PHE A 169 -0.33 10.09 26.19
C PHE A 169 0.94 10.78 25.67
N TRP A 170 2.09 10.40 26.20
CA TRP A 170 3.38 10.97 25.82
C TRP A 170 4.45 9.90 25.91
N ALA A 171 5.06 9.61 24.77
CA ALA A 171 6.34 8.92 24.73
C ALA A 171 7.25 9.47 23.63
N LYS A 172 8.56 9.48 23.90
CA LYS A 172 9.61 9.79 22.94
C LYS A 172 9.94 8.50 22.16
N PRO A 173 9.58 8.41 20.86
CA PRO A 173 9.66 7.17 20.11
C PRO A 173 11.08 6.77 19.70
N ARG A 174 11.97 7.75 19.53
CA ARG A 174 13.36 7.59 19.06
C ARG A 174 14.34 8.07 20.13
N ASP A 175 15.31 7.24 20.49
CA ASP A 175 16.43 7.65 21.34
C ASP A 175 17.52 8.32 20.50
N ASN A 176 17.79 7.76 19.32
CA ASN A 176 18.70 8.24 18.30
C ASN A 176 18.13 7.93 16.89
N ALA A 177 18.97 7.99 15.85
CA ALA A 177 18.53 7.73 14.47
C ALA A 177 18.09 6.27 14.24
N ASN A 178 18.69 5.31 14.95
CA ASN A 178 18.56 3.88 14.66
C ASN A 178 17.62 3.15 15.62
N GLU A 179 17.35 3.66 16.82
CA GLU A 179 16.58 2.88 17.81
C GLU A 179 15.62 3.70 18.68
N GLY A 180 14.65 2.98 19.23
CA GLY A 180 13.85 3.39 20.37
C GLY A 180 13.90 2.32 21.45
N SER A 181 14.45 2.67 22.62
CA SER A 181 14.75 1.73 23.70
C SER A 181 14.26 2.21 25.08
N SER A 182 14.37 3.50 25.37
CA SER A 182 14.15 4.07 26.71
C SER A 182 12.67 4.17 27.11
N GLN A 183 11.79 4.41 26.14
CA GLN A 183 10.34 4.53 26.35
C GLN A 183 9.56 3.41 25.66
N TRP A 184 10.20 2.25 25.51
CA TRP A 184 9.66 1.04 24.92
C TRP A 184 9.69 -0.11 25.92
N ARG A 185 8.72 -1.02 25.81
CA ARG A 185 8.68 -2.29 26.57
C ARG A 185 9.65 -3.32 26.00
N VAL A 186 9.69 -3.39 24.67
CA VAL A 186 10.70 -4.12 23.90
C VAL A 186 11.23 -3.14 22.85
N PRO A 187 12.55 -2.95 22.75
CA PRO A 187 13.16 -2.04 21.78
C PRO A 187 12.68 -2.23 20.34
N VAL A 188 12.90 -1.19 19.54
CA VAL A 188 12.62 -1.17 18.10
C VAL A 188 13.83 -0.67 17.32
N ARG A 189 13.97 -1.16 16.10
CA ARG A 189 14.91 -0.66 15.10
C ARG A 189 14.19 0.29 14.14
N TYR A 190 14.86 1.38 13.80
CA TYR A 190 14.51 2.25 12.70
C TYR A 190 15.52 2.09 11.57
N THR A 191 15.01 2.04 10.34
CA THR A 191 15.85 2.25 9.16
C THR A 191 16.21 3.73 9.03
N ASN A 192 17.16 4.02 8.14
CA ASN A 192 17.57 5.37 7.78
C ASN A 192 17.41 5.61 6.28
N LEU A 193 16.43 4.93 5.67
CA LEU A 193 16.00 5.13 4.30
C LEU A 193 15.27 6.47 4.20
N PHE A 194 15.84 7.39 3.43
CA PHE A 194 15.27 8.69 3.11
C PHE A 194 14.67 8.58 1.70
N ASP A 195 13.39 8.29 1.64
CA ASP A 195 12.71 8.02 0.39
C ASP A 195 12.46 9.31 -0.40
N ASN A 196 12.64 9.23 -1.71
CA ASN A 196 12.10 10.23 -2.63
C ASN A 196 11.49 9.44 -3.78
N PRO A 197 10.37 8.75 -3.52
CA PRO A 197 9.84 7.76 -4.43
C PRO A 197 9.37 8.47 -5.70
N LYS A 198 9.73 7.90 -6.85
CA LYS A 198 9.43 8.48 -8.16
C LYS A 198 7.92 8.49 -8.44
N TYR A 199 7.15 7.63 -7.75
CA TYR A 199 5.70 7.49 -7.93
C TYR A 199 5.00 7.10 -6.61
N PRO A 200 3.80 7.64 -6.28
CA PRO A 200 3.11 8.80 -6.85
C PRO A 200 3.37 10.09 -6.03
N LEU A 201 4.60 10.33 -5.54
CA LEU A 201 4.92 11.46 -4.65
C LEU A 201 5.98 12.42 -5.20
N ALA A 202 6.10 12.53 -6.54
CA ALA A 202 7.16 13.27 -7.23
C ALA A 202 7.03 14.81 -7.22
N ASP A 203 6.36 15.40 -6.22
CA ASP A 203 6.24 16.85 -6.10
C ASP A 203 7.54 17.54 -5.62
N GLU A 204 7.66 18.84 -5.91
CA GLU A 204 8.84 19.68 -5.60
C GLU A 204 9.17 19.78 -4.09
N GLU A 205 8.21 19.46 -3.21
CA GLU A 205 8.41 19.27 -1.77
C GLU A 205 8.35 17.78 -1.44
N ALA A 206 9.41 17.03 -1.77
CA ALA A 206 9.51 15.58 -1.60
C ALA A 206 9.01 15.12 -0.21
N LEU A 207 7.83 14.49 -0.20
CA LEU A 207 7.27 13.86 0.98
C LEU A 207 8.07 12.58 1.29
N HIS A 208 8.74 12.55 2.43
CA HIS A 208 9.62 11.45 2.79
C HIS A 208 9.46 11.05 4.26
N ASP A 209 9.53 9.75 4.52
CA ASP A 209 9.80 9.24 5.85
C ASP A 209 11.28 9.44 6.20
N PRO A 210 11.59 9.90 7.42
CA PRO A 210 12.98 9.96 7.91
C PRO A 210 13.49 8.57 8.34
N GLY A 211 13.08 7.51 7.63
CA GLY A 211 13.19 6.11 8.01
C GLY A 211 11.97 5.56 8.76
N VAL A 212 11.84 4.24 8.75
CA VAL A 212 10.64 3.51 9.23
C VAL A 212 10.97 2.54 10.35
N LEU A 213 9.98 2.15 11.16
CA LEU A 213 10.12 1.04 12.10
C LEU A 213 10.26 -0.27 11.32
N SER A 214 11.21 -1.12 11.70
CA SER A 214 11.40 -2.40 11.03
C SER A 214 11.70 -3.52 12.01
N ASP A 215 10.70 -4.38 12.24
CA ASP A 215 10.93 -5.64 12.95
C ASP A 215 11.57 -6.71 12.05
N LEU A 216 11.68 -6.47 10.72
CA LEU A 216 12.49 -7.29 9.81
C LEU A 216 13.96 -7.34 10.25
N TYR A 217 14.45 -6.30 10.93
CA TYR A 217 15.79 -6.30 11.54
C TYR A 217 16.01 -7.48 12.52
N TYR A 218 14.98 -7.92 13.23
CA TYR A 218 15.05 -9.07 14.13
C TYR A 218 14.90 -10.41 13.41
N ALA A 219 14.39 -10.40 12.18
CA ALA A 219 14.14 -11.58 11.37
C ALA A 219 15.31 -11.93 10.44
N ASP A 220 15.96 -10.92 9.88
CA ASP A 220 17.13 -11.02 9.00
C ASP A 220 18.39 -11.14 9.86
N ILE A 221 18.97 -12.35 9.98
CA ILE A 221 20.07 -12.68 10.90
C ILE A 221 21.37 -12.93 10.14
N TYR A 222 21.29 -13.53 8.96
CA TYR A 222 22.42 -13.96 8.18
C TYR A 222 22.41 -13.35 6.79
N ARG A 223 23.59 -13.02 6.28
CA ARG A 223 23.82 -12.63 4.88
C ARG A 223 24.59 -13.69 4.12
N GLU A 224 24.92 -13.41 2.85
CA GLU A 224 25.76 -14.27 2.02
C GLU A 224 26.99 -14.80 2.77
N GLY A 225 27.23 -16.11 2.68
CA GLY A 225 28.30 -16.79 3.43
C GLY A 225 27.94 -17.21 4.84
N GLY A 226 26.73 -16.91 5.32
CA GLY A 226 26.29 -17.21 6.70
C GLY A 226 26.89 -16.25 7.73
N GLU A 227 27.34 -15.08 7.28
CA GLU A 227 27.82 -14.01 8.16
C GLU A 227 26.65 -13.33 8.87
N PHE A 228 26.90 -12.72 10.03
CA PHE A 228 25.86 -11.97 10.73
C PHE A 228 25.50 -10.70 9.95
N GLU A 229 24.22 -10.50 9.67
CA GLU A 229 23.70 -9.31 9.00
C GLU A 229 23.37 -8.25 10.05
N ASP A 230 24.12 -7.16 10.06
CA ASP A 230 24.12 -6.17 11.14
C ASP A 230 23.44 -4.84 10.73
N TRP A 231 23.04 -4.72 9.46
CA TRP A 231 22.42 -3.57 8.80
C TRP A 231 23.30 -2.31 8.71
N ASP A 232 24.61 -2.43 8.89
CA ASP A 232 25.58 -1.33 8.82
C ASP A 232 26.88 -1.81 8.12
N PRO A 233 26.79 -2.22 6.84
CA PRO A 233 27.91 -2.83 6.11
C PRO A 233 29.11 -1.90 5.94
N ASN A 234 28.92 -0.57 6.05
CA ASN A 234 29.99 0.42 5.94
C ASN A 234 30.61 0.82 7.31
N GLY A 235 29.96 0.47 8.42
CA GLY A 235 30.45 0.70 9.78
C GLY A 235 30.41 2.15 10.24
N ASP A 236 29.54 2.99 9.65
CA ASP A 236 29.39 4.40 10.02
C ASP A 236 28.43 4.62 11.21
N GLY A 237 27.72 3.55 11.62
CA GLY A 237 26.81 3.55 12.74
C GLY A 237 25.42 4.10 12.42
N ILE A 238 25.01 4.23 11.15
CA ILE A 238 23.66 4.60 10.71
C ILE A 238 23.07 3.46 9.89
N PHE A 239 22.04 2.81 10.42
CA PHE A 239 21.66 1.49 9.91
C PHE A 239 20.62 1.59 8.79
N ALA A 240 20.76 0.75 7.77
CA ALA A 240 19.92 0.72 6.58
C ALA A 240 19.71 2.13 6.01
N ALA A 241 20.82 2.85 5.85
CA ALA A 241 20.87 4.20 5.30
C ALA A 241 20.75 4.14 3.77
N TRP A 242 19.81 4.89 3.22
CA TRP A 242 19.72 5.10 1.77
C TRP A 242 19.23 6.50 1.46
N ASN A 243 19.90 7.18 0.53
CA ASN A 243 19.64 8.55 0.10
C ASN A 243 19.57 9.57 1.24
N LYS A 244 20.05 9.19 2.43
CA LYS A 244 20.03 10.04 3.61
C LYS A 244 21.05 11.15 3.44
N PRO A 245 20.65 12.42 3.55
CA PRO A 245 21.57 13.53 3.33
C PRO A 245 22.81 13.45 4.22
N GLY A 246 23.99 13.38 3.59
CA GLY A 246 25.28 13.37 4.27
C GLY A 246 25.69 12.01 4.89
N VAL A 247 25.01 10.92 4.55
CA VAL A 247 25.32 9.55 5.00
C VAL A 247 25.55 8.67 3.76
N GLU A 248 26.51 7.74 3.84
CA GLU A 248 26.77 6.80 2.74
C GLU A 248 25.65 5.75 2.67
N ASN A 249 25.32 5.27 1.46
CA ASN A 249 24.28 4.27 1.31
C ASN A 249 24.77 2.89 1.78
N ASP A 250 23.95 2.19 2.55
CA ASP A 250 24.16 0.79 2.91
C ASP A 250 23.77 -0.12 1.75
N THR A 251 24.76 -0.57 1.00
CA THR A 251 24.52 -1.48 -0.13
C THR A 251 24.73 -2.93 0.28
N GLY A 252 23.96 -3.85 -0.33
CA GLY A 252 24.15 -5.29 -0.14
C GLY A 252 23.36 -5.93 1.01
N LEU A 253 22.48 -5.20 1.68
CA LEU A 253 21.53 -5.81 2.63
C LEU A 253 20.66 -6.83 1.89
N ASP A 254 20.57 -8.07 2.37
CA ASP A 254 19.82 -9.11 1.68
C ASP A 254 18.31 -9.11 2.04
N LEU A 255 17.98 -8.70 3.29
CA LEU A 255 16.64 -8.51 3.84
C LEU A 255 15.80 -9.79 3.99
N TYR A 256 16.37 -10.97 3.71
CA TYR A 256 15.62 -12.21 3.79
C TYR A 256 15.39 -12.60 5.26
N PRO A 257 14.16 -12.99 5.66
CA PRO A 257 13.91 -13.41 7.02
C PRO A 257 14.45 -14.83 7.27
N ASP A 258 15.34 -15.00 8.26
CA ASP A 258 15.84 -16.29 8.77
C ASP A 258 14.97 -16.88 9.88
N VAL A 259 14.06 -16.08 10.43
CA VAL A 259 13.12 -16.47 11.48
C VAL A 259 11.84 -15.66 11.32
N ALA A 260 10.69 -16.28 11.54
CA ALA A 260 9.42 -15.57 11.46
C ALA A 260 9.22 -14.73 12.73
N VAL A 261 9.15 -13.40 12.57
CA VAL A 261 8.95 -12.43 13.65
C VAL A 261 7.54 -11.88 13.63
N GLY A 262 6.89 -11.82 14.79
CA GLY A 262 5.66 -11.06 15.01
C GLY A 262 5.73 -10.28 16.32
N ARG A 263 4.98 -9.17 16.40
CA ARG A 263 4.95 -8.30 17.59
C ARG A 263 3.54 -8.19 18.18
N LEU A 264 3.42 -8.44 19.47
CA LEU A 264 2.31 -7.97 20.29
C LEU A 264 2.73 -6.64 20.90
N ALA A 265 2.27 -5.52 20.34
CA ALA A 265 2.69 -4.16 20.74
C ALA A 265 2.14 -3.73 22.11
N CYS A 266 2.01 -4.64 23.08
CA CYS A 266 1.37 -4.39 24.36
C CYS A 266 2.13 -3.36 25.20
N ARG A 267 1.40 -2.38 25.73
CA ARG A 267 1.95 -1.33 26.61
C ARG A 267 1.95 -1.72 28.08
N ASN A 268 1.03 -2.58 28.48
CA ASN A 268 0.77 -2.93 29.87
C ASN A 268 0.22 -4.37 29.98
N VAL A 269 0.12 -4.88 31.21
CA VAL A 269 -0.33 -6.24 31.50
C VAL A 269 -1.77 -6.50 31.04
N ASP A 270 -2.66 -5.51 31.08
CA ASP A 270 -4.06 -5.69 30.64
C ASP A 270 -4.16 -5.91 29.13
N GLU A 271 -3.34 -5.21 28.34
CA GLU A 271 -3.22 -5.46 26.90
C GLU A 271 -2.63 -6.85 26.63
N VAL A 272 -1.57 -7.26 27.35
CA VAL A 272 -1.00 -8.62 27.23
C VAL A 272 -2.06 -9.67 27.52
N LYS A 273 -2.76 -9.54 28.65
CA LYS A 273 -3.85 -10.44 29.02
C LYS A 273 -4.93 -10.49 27.95
N THR A 274 -5.32 -9.35 27.38
CA THR A 274 -6.32 -9.28 26.31
C THR A 274 -5.89 -10.06 25.07
N VAL A 275 -4.67 -9.85 24.58
CA VAL A 275 -4.21 -10.55 23.36
C VAL A 275 -3.92 -12.03 23.62
N VAL A 276 -3.42 -12.40 24.81
CA VAL A 276 -3.24 -13.80 25.21
C VAL A 276 -4.60 -14.52 25.30
N ASP A 277 -5.60 -13.90 25.93
CA ASP A 277 -6.95 -14.46 26.02
C ASP A 277 -7.55 -14.68 24.61
N LYS A 278 -7.34 -13.74 23.68
CA LYS A 278 -7.73 -13.88 22.26
C LYS A 278 -7.02 -15.03 21.55
N ILE A 279 -5.69 -15.12 21.66
CA ILE A 279 -4.89 -16.17 21.00
C ILE A 279 -5.33 -17.55 21.46
N ILE A 280 -5.39 -17.76 22.78
CA ILE A 280 -5.82 -19.04 23.36
C ILE A 280 -7.25 -19.38 22.90
N THR A 281 -8.16 -18.41 22.91
CA THR A 281 -9.55 -18.64 22.49
C THR A 281 -9.66 -18.96 21.00
N TYR A 282 -8.96 -18.21 20.15
CA TYR A 282 -8.93 -18.42 18.71
C TYR A 282 -8.38 -19.82 18.38
N GLU A 283 -7.22 -20.17 18.93
CA GLU A 283 -6.54 -21.43 18.65
C GLU A 283 -7.33 -22.66 19.14
N THR A 284 -8.17 -22.50 20.16
CA THR A 284 -9.01 -23.59 20.70
C THR A 284 -10.41 -23.69 20.09
N SER A 285 -10.94 -22.61 19.49
CA SER A 285 -12.37 -22.55 19.12
C SER A 285 -12.66 -22.13 17.68
N ALA A 286 -11.69 -21.58 16.95
CA ALA A 286 -11.90 -21.15 15.56
C ALA A 286 -12.01 -22.33 14.58
N HIS A 287 -11.41 -23.48 14.91
CA HIS A 287 -11.35 -24.62 13.99
C HIS A 287 -12.73 -25.14 13.62
N GLY A 288 -12.97 -25.28 12.31
CA GLY A 288 -14.25 -25.73 11.76
C GLY A 288 -15.40 -24.72 11.90
N SER A 289 -15.15 -23.52 12.41
CA SER A 289 -16.17 -22.49 12.53
C SER A 289 -16.55 -21.91 11.16
N SER A 290 -17.83 -21.61 10.96
CA SER A 290 -18.31 -21.09 9.68
C SER A 290 -17.85 -19.66 9.41
N TRP A 291 -17.67 -18.85 10.45
CA TRP A 291 -17.20 -17.46 10.30
C TRP A 291 -15.77 -17.38 9.77
N PHE A 292 -14.94 -18.39 10.03
CA PHE A 292 -13.57 -18.42 9.53
C PHE A 292 -13.53 -18.58 8.01
N LYS A 293 -14.46 -19.34 7.41
CA LYS A 293 -14.58 -19.50 5.94
C LYS A 293 -15.27 -18.30 5.27
N ARG A 294 -14.97 -17.09 5.74
CA ARG A 294 -15.34 -15.82 5.12
C ARG A 294 -14.11 -14.93 5.00
N MET A 295 -13.96 -14.30 3.84
CA MET A 295 -13.02 -13.22 3.65
C MET A 295 -13.81 -11.95 3.35
N THR A 296 -13.63 -10.94 4.20
CA THR A 296 -14.19 -9.60 3.99
C THR A 296 -13.12 -8.75 3.34
N VAL A 297 -13.47 -8.15 2.19
CA VAL A 297 -12.60 -7.21 1.50
C VAL A 297 -13.24 -5.83 1.43
N ILE A 298 -12.45 -4.77 1.66
CA ILE A 298 -12.93 -3.39 1.74
C ILE A 298 -12.02 -2.49 0.89
N SER A 299 -12.59 -1.79 -0.08
CA SER A 299 -11.81 -1.00 -1.05
C SER A 299 -12.68 -0.06 -1.88
N GLY A 300 -12.03 0.81 -2.64
CA GLY A 300 -12.60 1.69 -3.65
C GLY A 300 -11.55 2.12 -4.66
N ASP A 301 -11.64 3.39 -5.06
CA ASP A 301 -10.78 4.00 -6.06
C ASP A 301 -9.52 4.61 -5.43
N GLY A 302 -8.38 3.90 -5.59
CA GLY A 302 -7.14 4.25 -4.92
C GLY A 302 -6.56 5.55 -5.47
N PHE A 303 -6.59 5.73 -6.79
CA PHE A 303 -5.97 6.85 -7.48
C PHE A 303 -6.86 7.35 -8.62
N LEU A 304 -6.90 8.67 -8.85
CA LEU A 304 -7.52 9.23 -10.05
C LEU A 304 -6.56 9.09 -11.24
N ASP A 305 -6.56 7.93 -11.90
CA ASP A 305 -5.64 7.58 -12.98
C ASP A 305 -6.15 7.96 -14.40
N GLN A 306 -7.04 8.94 -14.48
CA GLN A 306 -7.67 9.41 -15.73
C GLN A 306 -6.63 9.75 -16.82
N GLU A 307 -6.76 9.14 -17.99
CA GLU A 307 -5.98 9.49 -19.19
C GLU A 307 -6.32 10.89 -19.72
N ASP A 308 -5.31 11.66 -20.17
CA ASP A 308 -5.56 12.94 -20.85
C ASP A 308 -6.31 12.72 -22.16
N LEU A 309 -7.56 13.21 -22.21
CA LEU A 309 -8.42 13.13 -23.39
C LEU A 309 -7.93 14.01 -24.55
N ASP A 310 -7.35 15.17 -24.24
CA ASP A 310 -6.89 16.21 -25.17
C ASP A 310 -7.69 16.32 -26.49
N ILE A 311 -8.99 16.65 -26.42
CA ILE A 311 -9.85 16.79 -27.60
C ILE A 311 -9.74 18.23 -28.14
N GLN A 312 -9.08 18.40 -29.28
CA GLN A 312 -8.79 19.72 -29.84
C GLN A 312 -9.92 20.23 -30.76
N TRP A 313 -10.61 21.29 -30.34
CA TRP A 313 -11.62 21.99 -31.12
C TRP A 313 -11.08 23.31 -31.68
N ASP A 314 -10.85 23.35 -32.99
CA ASP A 314 -10.41 24.56 -33.71
C ASP A 314 -11.59 25.50 -33.97
N THR A 315 -11.52 26.71 -33.40
CA THR A 315 -12.59 27.71 -33.50
C THR A 315 -12.32 28.77 -34.57
N LYS A 316 -11.15 28.82 -35.21
CA LYS A 316 -10.72 29.98 -36.05
C LYS A 316 -11.69 30.34 -37.17
N ASP A 317 -12.29 29.36 -37.81
CA ASP A 317 -13.21 29.56 -38.95
C ASP A 317 -14.69 29.64 -38.53
N LEU A 318 -14.98 29.58 -37.22
CA LEU A 318 -16.33 29.66 -36.67
C LEU A 318 -16.75 31.10 -36.39
N PRO A 319 -18.01 31.49 -36.64
CA PRO A 319 -18.52 32.81 -36.32
C PRO A 319 -18.61 33.05 -34.80
N ASP A 320 -18.42 34.28 -34.36
CA ASP A 320 -18.72 34.68 -32.98
C ASP A 320 -20.20 34.39 -32.66
N GLY A 321 -20.47 33.83 -31.47
CA GLY A 321 -21.80 33.38 -31.08
C GLY A 321 -21.79 32.38 -29.93
N ALA A 322 -22.98 31.87 -29.60
CA ALA A 322 -23.16 30.84 -28.58
C ALA A 322 -22.88 29.44 -29.16
N TYR A 323 -22.22 28.62 -28.34
CA TYR A 323 -21.93 27.21 -28.65
C TYR A 323 -22.24 26.35 -27.41
N THR A 324 -22.69 25.13 -27.66
CA THR A 324 -22.92 24.12 -26.61
C THR A 324 -21.96 22.96 -26.83
N ILE A 325 -21.09 22.71 -25.86
CA ILE A 325 -20.20 21.55 -25.83
C ILE A 325 -20.94 20.45 -25.09
N ASN A 326 -21.08 19.29 -25.73
CA ASN A 326 -21.72 18.12 -25.16
C ASN A 326 -20.68 17.00 -25.06
N ALA A 327 -20.72 16.23 -23.97
CA ALA A 327 -19.97 15.01 -23.80
C ALA A 327 -20.86 13.88 -23.29
N GLN A 328 -20.61 12.66 -23.75
CA GLN A 328 -21.30 11.47 -23.26
C GLN A 328 -20.36 10.27 -23.26
N SER A 329 -20.34 9.53 -22.15
CA SER A 329 -19.52 8.34 -21.99
C SER A 329 -20.32 7.06 -22.20
N PHE A 330 -19.63 6.03 -22.66
CA PHE A 330 -20.16 4.70 -22.94
C PHE A 330 -19.24 3.67 -22.32
N ASN A 331 -19.79 2.62 -21.71
CA ASN A 331 -18.98 1.53 -21.17
C ASN A 331 -18.71 0.45 -22.23
N ALA A 332 -17.87 -0.53 -21.90
CA ALA A 332 -17.52 -1.64 -22.80
C ALA A 332 -18.72 -2.52 -23.24
N ASP A 333 -19.85 -2.48 -22.51
CA ASP A 333 -21.09 -3.18 -22.88
C ASP A 333 -21.97 -2.35 -23.83
N GLY A 334 -21.62 -1.08 -24.05
CA GLY A 334 -22.35 -0.12 -24.86
C GLY A 334 -23.47 0.61 -24.12
N ASP A 335 -23.55 0.52 -22.78
CA ASP A 335 -24.47 1.36 -22.01
C ASP A 335 -24.00 2.82 -22.06
N GLU A 336 -24.95 3.74 -22.15
CA GLU A 336 -24.69 5.17 -22.24
C GLU A 336 -24.90 5.89 -20.90
N GLY A 337 -24.06 6.89 -20.66
CA GLY A 337 -24.10 7.77 -19.51
C GLY A 337 -25.05 8.96 -19.66
N PRO A 338 -25.29 9.73 -18.58
CA PRO A 338 -25.84 11.07 -18.70
C PRO A 338 -24.94 11.95 -19.58
N MET A 339 -25.54 12.86 -20.33
CA MET A 339 -24.79 13.88 -21.06
C MET A 339 -24.30 14.96 -20.09
N ASP A 340 -23.03 15.33 -20.24
CA ASP A 340 -22.49 16.57 -19.72
C ASP A 340 -22.62 17.67 -20.79
N VAL A 341 -23.12 18.84 -20.40
CA VAL A 341 -23.55 19.90 -21.33
C VAL A 341 -23.09 21.25 -20.80
N ILE A 342 -22.20 21.91 -21.54
CA ILE A 342 -21.60 23.19 -21.16
C ILE A 342 -21.85 24.24 -22.24
N HIS A 343 -22.42 25.38 -21.85
CA HIS A 343 -22.65 26.51 -22.75
C HIS A 343 -21.49 27.51 -22.68
N VAL A 344 -20.90 27.82 -23.84
CA VAL A 344 -19.80 28.79 -23.98
C VAL A 344 -20.11 29.82 -25.06
N THR A 345 -19.40 30.95 -25.03
CA THR A 345 -19.50 32.00 -26.05
C THR A 345 -18.17 32.20 -26.76
N LEU A 346 -18.15 32.11 -28.10
CA LEU A 346 -17.03 32.60 -28.90
C LEU A 346 -17.23 34.10 -29.15
N ASP A 347 -16.39 34.94 -28.57
CA ASP A 347 -16.46 36.41 -28.70
C ASP A 347 -15.05 36.99 -28.83
N ARG A 348 -14.59 37.15 -30.08
CA ARG A 348 -13.24 37.65 -30.37
C ARG A 348 -13.08 39.15 -30.09
N THR A 349 -14.13 39.82 -29.63
CA THR A 349 -14.04 41.20 -29.15
C THR A 349 -13.59 41.29 -27.68
N LYS A 350 -13.59 40.17 -26.96
CA LYS A 350 -13.19 40.06 -25.56
C LYS A 350 -11.95 39.19 -25.40
N GLU A 351 -11.29 39.36 -24.25
CA GLU A 351 -10.26 38.44 -23.78
C GLU A 351 -10.89 37.09 -23.43
N THR A 352 -10.11 36.01 -23.60
CA THR A 352 -10.53 34.66 -23.21
C THR A 352 -10.67 34.58 -21.69
N SER A 353 -11.77 34.00 -21.23
CA SER A 353 -12.07 33.76 -19.82
C SER A 353 -12.60 32.35 -19.67
N LEU A 354 -11.75 31.46 -19.16
CA LEU A 354 -12.09 30.07 -18.89
C LEU A 354 -11.98 29.79 -17.40
N THR A 355 -12.83 28.91 -16.91
CA THR A 355 -12.86 28.47 -15.52
C THR A 355 -12.92 26.94 -15.44
N PHE A 356 -12.17 26.39 -14.48
CA PHE A 356 -12.12 24.96 -14.21
C PHE A 356 -13.46 24.47 -13.64
N ASN A 357 -14.00 23.39 -14.20
CA ASN A 357 -15.23 22.75 -13.72
C ASN A 357 -14.91 21.32 -13.25
N HIS A 358 -15.24 20.96 -12.01
CA HIS A 358 -15.15 19.55 -11.59
C HIS A 358 -16.33 19.26 -10.68
N ASP A 359 -17.51 19.16 -11.28
CA ASP A 359 -18.79 19.12 -10.60
C ASP A 359 -19.58 17.83 -10.84
N ASP A 360 -18.95 16.80 -11.40
CA ASP A 360 -19.54 15.46 -11.58
C ASP A 360 -20.12 14.82 -10.29
N HIS A 361 -19.70 15.24 -9.10
CA HIS A 361 -20.33 14.86 -7.82
C HIS A 361 -21.79 15.37 -7.68
N LEU A 362 -22.18 16.37 -8.46
CA LEU A 362 -23.55 16.89 -8.58
C LEU A 362 -24.39 16.10 -9.57
N ASN A 363 -23.79 15.20 -10.36
CA ASN A 363 -24.49 14.39 -11.33
C ASN A 363 -25.53 13.50 -10.61
N PRO A 364 -26.84 13.58 -10.97
CA PRO A 364 -27.87 12.76 -10.35
C PRO A 364 -27.60 11.26 -10.43
N ALA A 365 -26.90 10.79 -11.47
CA ALA A 365 -26.50 9.39 -11.59
C ALA A 365 -25.59 8.94 -10.45
N ILE A 366 -24.62 9.79 -10.06
CA ILE A 366 -23.72 9.54 -8.93
C ILE A 366 -24.43 9.73 -7.58
N GLN A 367 -25.29 10.74 -7.46
CA GLN A 367 -26.05 10.99 -6.22
C GLN A 367 -27.04 9.87 -5.86
N ASN A 368 -27.46 9.09 -6.85
CA ASN A 368 -28.31 7.91 -6.65
C ASN A 368 -27.55 6.69 -6.10
N GLY A 369 -26.22 6.77 -5.98
CA GLY A 369 -25.36 5.72 -5.46
C GLY A 369 -24.76 4.82 -6.53
N TYR A 370 -24.01 3.81 -6.08
CA TYR A 370 -23.26 2.88 -6.93
C TYR A 370 -23.90 1.48 -6.95
N PRO A 371 -23.73 0.69 -8.03
CA PRO A 371 -23.09 1.06 -9.30
C PRO A 371 -23.87 2.14 -10.06
N ALA A 372 -23.15 3.03 -10.75
CA ALA A 372 -23.72 4.10 -11.59
C ALA A 372 -23.41 3.86 -13.08
N PRO A 373 -24.17 4.45 -14.03
CA PRO A 373 -23.83 4.42 -15.46
C PRO A 373 -22.48 5.12 -15.72
N PRO A 374 -21.84 4.89 -16.89
CA PRO A 374 -20.60 5.59 -17.24
C PRO A 374 -20.78 7.11 -17.20
N ILE A 375 -19.76 7.84 -16.76
CA ILE A 375 -19.82 9.29 -16.54
C ILE A 375 -18.85 9.99 -17.47
N ALA A 376 -19.33 11.05 -18.13
CA ALA A 376 -18.53 12.07 -18.78
C ALA A 376 -18.49 13.32 -17.90
N GLU A 377 -17.35 13.99 -17.85
CA GLU A 377 -17.19 15.28 -17.20
C GLU A 377 -16.18 16.12 -17.99
N ILE A 378 -16.58 17.26 -18.53
CA ILE A 378 -15.67 18.24 -19.13
C ILE A 378 -15.20 19.20 -18.04
N VAL A 379 -13.87 19.32 -17.88
CA VAL A 379 -13.28 20.16 -16.84
C VAL A 379 -12.57 21.40 -17.35
N SER A 380 -12.28 21.45 -18.64
CA SER A 380 -11.50 22.53 -19.26
C SER A 380 -12.26 23.84 -19.48
N VAL A 381 -13.58 23.85 -19.24
CA VAL A 381 -14.48 25.00 -19.41
C VAL A 381 -15.67 24.87 -18.46
N SER A 382 -16.31 25.99 -18.14
CA SER A 382 -17.53 26.06 -17.33
C SER A 382 -18.66 26.83 -18.04
N GLU A 383 -19.86 26.71 -17.49
CA GLU A 383 -21.04 27.45 -17.93
C GLU A 383 -20.82 28.97 -18.02
N GLY A 384 -21.01 29.52 -19.23
CA GLY A 384 -20.91 30.95 -19.52
C GLY A 384 -19.50 31.44 -19.86
N ASP A 385 -18.51 30.55 -19.94
CA ASP A 385 -17.14 30.90 -20.31
C ASP A 385 -17.04 31.51 -21.72
N ILE A 386 -15.99 32.31 -21.93
CA ILE A 386 -15.76 33.06 -23.16
C ILE A 386 -14.47 32.59 -23.81
N LEU A 387 -14.59 32.05 -25.03
CA LEU A 387 -13.48 31.83 -25.95
C LEU A 387 -13.24 33.15 -26.69
N GLY A 388 -12.16 33.85 -26.32
CA GLY A 388 -11.88 35.21 -26.76
C GLY A 388 -10.74 35.30 -27.77
N ASN A 389 -10.05 36.44 -27.73
CA ASN A 389 -8.93 36.78 -28.64
C ASN A 389 -7.53 36.62 -28.04
N THR A 390 -7.42 36.10 -26.82
CA THR A 390 -6.14 35.85 -26.13
C THR A 390 -5.95 34.37 -25.85
N ASP A 391 -4.71 33.91 -25.80
CA ASP A 391 -4.42 32.58 -25.29
C ASP A 391 -4.70 32.52 -23.77
N PHE A 392 -5.07 31.35 -23.27
CA PHE A 392 -5.37 31.11 -21.86
C PHE A 392 -4.81 29.77 -21.42
N HIS A 393 -4.18 29.73 -20.25
CA HIS A 393 -3.62 28.52 -19.64
C HIS A 393 -3.92 28.51 -18.14
N TYR A 394 -4.32 27.34 -17.63
CA TYR A 394 -4.51 27.10 -16.21
C TYR A 394 -4.16 25.65 -15.88
N THR A 395 -3.39 25.45 -14.81
CA THR A 395 -3.05 24.14 -14.28
C THR A 395 -3.66 24.06 -12.89
N PRO A 396 -4.74 23.27 -12.68
CA PRO A 396 -5.30 23.07 -11.36
C PRO A 396 -4.28 22.38 -10.44
N ASP A 397 -4.27 22.77 -9.18
CA ASP A 397 -3.46 22.10 -8.15
C ASP A 397 -4.11 20.80 -7.65
N GLU A 398 -3.42 20.05 -6.80
CA GLU A 398 -3.91 18.76 -6.26
C GLU A 398 -5.19 18.91 -5.39
N ASN A 399 -5.49 20.11 -4.86
CA ASN A 399 -6.74 20.37 -4.15
C ASN A 399 -7.92 20.62 -5.09
N GLU A 400 -7.65 20.97 -6.36
CA GLU A 400 -8.66 21.15 -7.41
C GLU A 400 -8.80 19.90 -8.27
N ALA A 401 -7.70 19.28 -8.68
CA ALA A 401 -7.66 18.09 -9.53
C ALA A 401 -6.61 17.09 -9.03
N TYR A 402 -7.04 16.08 -8.27
CA TYR A 402 -6.15 15.06 -7.73
C TYR A 402 -5.41 14.30 -8.85
N LEU A 403 -4.10 14.12 -8.65
CA LEU A 403 -3.13 13.51 -9.55
C LEU A 403 -2.97 14.21 -10.90
N ASN A 404 -3.37 15.49 -11.00
CA ASN A 404 -3.17 16.27 -12.23
C ASN A 404 -1.69 16.60 -12.47
N THR A 405 -0.87 16.68 -11.42
CA THR A 405 0.59 16.86 -11.57
C THR A 405 1.24 15.65 -12.24
N PHE A 406 0.68 14.46 -12.04
CA PHE A 406 1.07 13.24 -12.73
C PHE A 406 0.46 13.24 -14.12
N ASN A 407 -0.85 13.04 -14.23
CA ASN A 407 -1.49 13.01 -15.55
C ASN A 407 -2.19 14.35 -15.77
N PRO A 408 -1.78 15.20 -16.75
CA PRO A 408 -2.34 16.54 -16.94
C PRO A 408 -3.76 16.55 -17.53
N TRP A 409 -4.60 15.61 -17.09
CA TRP A 409 -5.97 15.36 -17.54
C TRP A 409 -6.91 16.54 -17.30
N ALA A 410 -6.55 17.49 -16.43
CA ALA A 410 -7.38 18.61 -16.02
C ALA A 410 -6.87 19.98 -16.48
N ASN A 411 -5.73 20.04 -17.20
CA ASN A 411 -5.14 21.31 -17.63
C ASN A 411 -6.04 22.06 -18.64
N ILE A 412 -6.23 23.36 -18.41
CA ILE A 412 -6.95 24.23 -19.34
C ILE A 412 -5.96 24.86 -20.30
N SER A 413 -6.24 24.73 -21.59
CA SER A 413 -5.49 25.45 -22.63
C SER A 413 -6.40 25.85 -23.78
N TYR A 414 -6.42 27.15 -24.09
CA TYR A 414 -6.94 27.71 -25.33
C TYR A 414 -5.81 28.50 -25.97
N GLU A 415 -5.25 27.98 -27.07
CA GLU A 415 -4.07 28.56 -27.72
C GLU A 415 -4.30 28.65 -29.22
N ASN A 416 -3.97 29.79 -29.83
CA ASN A 416 -4.07 29.99 -31.28
C ASN A 416 -5.46 29.67 -31.86
N GLY A 417 -6.51 29.93 -31.08
CA GLY A 417 -7.90 29.66 -31.46
C GLY A 417 -8.31 28.18 -31.38
N VAL A 418 -7.57 27.34 -30.64
CA VAL A 418 -7.89 25.93 -30.42
C VAL A 418 -8.19 25.71 -28.94
N LEU A 419 -9.39 25.23 -28.61
CA LEU A 419 -9.73 24.78 -27.26
C LEU A 419 -9.32 23.32 -27.11
N HIS A 420 -8.52 23.01 -26.09
CA HIS A 420 -8.23 21.65 -25.69
C HIS A 420 -9.28 21.21 -24.67
N ILE A 421 -10.29 20.48 -25.13
CA ILE A 421 -11.35 19.93 -24.30
C ILE A 421 -10.78 18.74 -23.54
N ARG A 422 -10.71 18.87 -22.22
CA ARG A 422 -10.21 17.85 -21.29
C ARG A 422 -11.24 17.56 -20.21
N GLY A 423 -11.10 16.41 -19.56
CA GLY A 423 -12.17 15.87 -18.73
C GLY A 423 -11.93 14.45 -18.26
N LYS A 424 -12.98 13.85 -17.72
CA LYS A 424 -13.02 12.46 -17.25
C LYS A 424 -14.00 11.62 -18.05
N SER A 425 -13.67 10.34 -18.20
CA SER A 425 -14.55 9.30 -18.71
C SER A 425 -14.31 8.01 -17.94
N TYR A 426 -15.30 7.55 -17.17
CA TYR A 426 -15.13 6.40 -16.28
C TYR A 426 -16.41 5.57 -16.13
N ASP A 427 -16.29 4.28 -15.79
CA ASP A 427 -17.38 3.32 -15.62
C ASP A 427 -17.53 2.93 -14.13
N PRO A 428 -18.44 3.56 -13.36
CA PRO A 428 -18.59 3.37 -11.91
C PRO A 428 -19.10 1.99 -11.43
N ARG A 429 -18.88 0.95 -12.22
CA ARG A 429 -19.24 -0.43 -11.91
C ARG A 429 -18.04 -1.20 -11.37
N PRO A 430 -18.25 -2.30 -10.61
CA PRO A 430 -17.15 -3.16 -10.19
C PRO A 430 -16.32 -3.64 -11.39
N TYR A 431 -15.01 -3.39 -11.33
CA TYR A 431 -14.08 -3.63 -12.44
C TYR A 431 -14.36 -2.87 -13.74
N GLY A 432 -15.21 -1.84 -13.70
CA GLY A 432 -15.35 -0.91 -14.81
C GLY A 432 -14.02 -0.22 -15.02
N ASN A 433 -13.43 -0.37 -16.21
CA ASN A 433 -12.10 0.16 -16.48
C ASN A 433 -11.88 0.68 -17.89
N LEU A 434 -12.86 0.53 -18.77
CA LEU A 434 -12.80 0.98 -20.16
C LEU A 434 -14.08 1.74 -20.49
N THR A 435 -13.90 2.94 -21.02
CA THR A 435 -14.98 3.74 -21.56
C THR A 435 -14.61 4.32 -22.92
N ASP A 436 -15.63 4.64 -23.70
CA ASP A 436 -15.53 5.53 -24.85
C ASP A 436 -16.23 6.84 -24.51
N ILE A 437 -15.70 7.97 -24.96
CA ILE A 437 -16.34 9.28 -24.79
C ILE A 437 -16.53 9.96 -26.15
N HIS A 438 -17.75 10.41 -26.39
CA HIS A 438 -18.12 11.24 -27.53
C HIS A 438 -18.25 12.68 -27.10
N VAL A 439 -17.49 13.58 -27.72
CA VAL A 439 -17.61 15.02 -27.54
C VAL A 439 -18.06 15.65 -28.85
N TRP A 440 -19.09 16.49 -28.80
CA TRP A 440 -19.53 17.27 -29.96
C TRP A 440 -19.95 18.67 -29.56
N VAL A 441 -19.82 19.60 -30.50
CA VAL A 441 -20.17 21.01 -30.28
C VAL A 441 -21.24 21.42 -31.25
N GLU A 442 -22.29 22.06 -30.73
CA GLU A 442 -23.41 22.61 -31.49
C GLU A 442 -23.35 24.13 -31.51
N ASN A 443 -23.72 24.73 -32.64
CA ASN A 443 -23.93 26.18 -32.74
C ASN A 443 -25.33 26.58 -32.20
N GLU A 444 -25.63 27.88 -32.18
CA GLU A 444 -26.95 28.41 -31.76
C GLU A 444 -28.14 27.84 -32.56
N ALA A 445 -27.92 27.33 -33.78
CA ALA A 445 -28.95 26.67 -34.59
C ALA A 445 -29.14 25.18 -34.28
N GLY A 446 -28.36 24.61 -33.36
CA GLY A 446 -28.35 23.19 -33.01
C GLY A 446 -27.63 22.31 -34.05
N GLU A 447 -26.81 22.91 -34.93
CA GLU A 447 -26.02 22.15 -35.91
C GLU A 447 -24.68 21.76 -35.28
N THR A 448 -24.33 20.48 -35.37
CA THR A 448 -23.01 19.98 -34.94
C THR A 448 -21.90 20.56 -35.82
N VAL A 449 -21.05 21.41 -35.25
CA VAL A 449 -19.90 22.03 -35.94
C VAL A 449 -18.57 21.31 -35.65
N PHE A 450 -18.54 20.50 -34.60
CA PHE A 450 -17.39 19.67 -34.23
C PHE A 450 -17.87 18.37 -33.60
N SER A 451 -17.13 17.28 -33.82
CA SER A 451 -17.44 15.96 -33.26
C SER A 451 -16.18 15.11 -33.21
N ALA A 452 -15.87 14.53 -32.06
CA ALA A 452 -14.69 13.71 -31.85
C ALA A 452 -14.97 12.60 -30.83
N TRP A 453 -14.34 11.45 -31.04
CA TRP A 453 -14.36 10.33 -30.12
C TRP A 453 -12.99 10.11 -29.49
N ARG A 454 -12.99 9.65 -28.25
CA ARG A 454 -11.86 8.95 -27.63
C ARG A 454 -12.38 7.60 -27.19
N ASN A 455 -11.69 6.55 -27.62
CA ASN A 455 -12.12 5.18 -27.39
C ASN A 455 -11.09 4.44 -26.55
N ASP A 456 -11.56 3.46 -25.80
CA ASP A 456 -10.76 2.63 -24.89
C ASP A 456 -10.00 3.48 -23.85
N THR A 457 -10.61 4.53 -23.30
CA THR A 457 -10.00 5.32 -22.23
C THR A 457 -9.98 4.50 -20.96
N GLU A 458 -8.77 4.28 -20.42
CA GLU A 458 -8.55 3.44 -19.25
C GLU A 458 -8.68 4.24 -17.95
N MET A 459 -9.34 3.65 -16.94
CA MET A 459 -9.33 4.12 -15.55
C MET A 459 -9.47 2.89 -14.64
N TYR A 460 -8.70 2.76 -13.57
CA TYR A 460 -8.73 1.56 -12.72
C TYR A 460 -9.00 1.89 -11.26
N TYR A 461 -10.00 1.25 -10.66
CA TYR A 461 -10.21 1.32 -9.21
C TYR A 461 -9.25 0.34 -8.51
N GLU A 462 -8.00 0.77 -8.29
CA GLU A 462 -6.89 -0.15 -7.99
C GLU A 462 -7.13 -1.00 -6.75
N GLY A 463 -7.81 -0.45 -5.74
CA GLY A 463 -8.17 -1.18 -4.53
C GLY A 463 -9.08 -2.39 -4.82
N GLU A 464 -10.04 -2.23 -5.72
CA GLU A 464 -10.97 -3.31 -6.12
C GLU A 464 -10.28 -4.40 -6.94
N TRP A 465 -9.32 -4.02 -7.79
CA TRP A 465 -8.45 -4.99 -8.49
C TRP A 465 -7.52 -5.72 -7.51
N THR A 466 -6.96 -4.99 -6.56
CA THR A 466 -6.04 -5.51 -5.53
C THR A 466 -6.73 -6.50 -4.60
N THR A 467 -7.92 -6.17 -4.12
CA THR A 467 -8.67 -7.03 -3.20
C THR A 467 -9.45 -8.14 -3.90
N GLY A 468 -9.73 -7.97 -5.19
CA GLY A 468 -10.73 -8.74 -5.91
C GLY A 468 -10.34 -10.10 -6.47
N GLU A 469 -11.27 -10.67 -7.23
CA GLU A 469 -11.25 -12.01 -7.82
C GLU A 469 -10.65 -12.09 -9.22
N ARG A 470 -10.30 -10.96 -9.86
CA ARG A 470 -9.85 -10.93 -11.26
C ARG A 470 -8.33 -10.80 -11.35
N ALA A 471 -7.79 -11.34 -12.44
CA ALA A 471 -6.41 -11.14 -12.83
C ALA A 471 -6.27 -9.95 -13.78
N LEU A 472 -5.21 -9.19 -13.58
CA LEU A 472 -4.78 -8.07 -14.40
C LEU A 472 -3.30 -8.28 -14.73
N LEU A 473 -2.93 -8.17 -16.01
CA LEU A 473 -1.59 -8.50 -16.52
C LEU A 473 -1.04 -9.86 -16.05
N GLY A 474 -1.93 -10.85 -15.87
CA GLY A 474 -1.57 -12.21 -15.46
C GLY A 474 -1.42 -12.42 -13.94
N ARG A 475 -1.61 -11.39 -13.10
CA ARG A 475 -1.60 -11.50 -11.64
C ARG A 475 -2.98 -11.15 -11.04
N GLY A 476 -3.51 -12.07 -10.23
CA GLY A 476 -4.78 -11.93 -9.50
C GLY A 476 -4.72 -10.94 -8.34
N GLY A 477 -5.88 -10.43 -7.92
CA GLY A 477 -6.07 -9.81 -6.60
C GLY A 477 -6.08 -10.82 -5.44
N GLY A 478 -6.34 -10.35 -4.23
CA GLY A 478 -6.35 -11.18 -3.01
C GLY A 478 -7.36 -12.32 -3.07
N LEU A 479 -8.62 -12.05 -3.43
CA LEU A 479 -9.66 -13.08 -3.54
C LEU A 479 -9.41 -14.09 -4.65
N TYR A 480 -8.65 -13.74 -5.70
CA TYR A 480 -8.30 -14.67 -6.80
C TYR A 480 -7.56 -15.91 -6.28
N TYR A 481 -6.69 -15.74 -5.28
CA TYR A 481 -5.88 -16.82 -4.72
C TYR A 481 -6.55 -17.60 -3.59
N MET A 482 -7.71 -17.14 -3.13
CA MET A 482 -8.38 -17.73 -1.98
C MET A 482 -9.20 -18.96 -2.38
N PRO A 483 -9.26 -19.98 -1.50
CA PRO A 483 -10.03 -21.19 -1.78
C PRO A 483 -11.52 -20.89 -2.03
N GLN A 484 -12.13 -21.62 -2.96
CA GLN A 484 -13.51 -21.37 -3.40
C GLN A 484 -14.55 -21.56 -2.28
N GLU A 485 -14.23 -22.30 -1.22
CA GLU A 485 -15.13 -22.48 -0.09
C GLU A 485 -15.23 -21.25 0.83
N PHE A 486 -14.37 -20.25 0.67
CA PHE A 486 -14.51 -18.98 1.39
C PHE A 486 -15.68 -18.17 0.82
N GLU A 487 -16.59 -17.77 1.71
CA GLU A 487 -17.57 -16.72 1.44
C GLU A 487 -16.82 -15.41 1.12
N ARG A 488 -17.20 -14.78 0.01
CA ARG A 488 -16.63 -13.52 -0.46
C ARG A 488 -17.52 -12.37 -0.04
N ASP A 489 -17.14 -11.68 1.02
CA ASP A 489 -17.84 -10.50 1.50
C ASP A 489 -17.16 -9.24 0.94
N ILE A 490 -17.60 -8.81 -0.24
CA ILE A 490 -16.99 -7.71 -1.01
C ILE A 490 -17.68 -6.38 -0.67
N VAL A 491 -17.01 -5.51 0.07
CA VAL A 491 -17.49 -4.20 0.51
C VAL A 491 -16.76 -3.12 -0.29
N TRP A 492 -17.28 -2.80 -1.48
CA TRP A 492 -16.62 -1.88 -2.40
C TRP A 492 -17.41 -0.59 -2.60
N ALA A 493 -16.70 0.47 -2.98
CA ALA A 493 -17.34 1.72 -3.34
C ALA A 493 -18.17 1.55 -4.64
N SER A 494 -17.63 0.88 -5.66
CA SER A 494 -18.32 0.68 -6.95
C SER A 494 -19.55 -0.23 -6.89
N ASN A 495 -19.66 -1.09 -5.86
CA ASN A 495 -20.83 -1.94 -5.65
C ASN A 495 -21.84 -1.34 -4.65
N GLY A 496 -21.59 -0.11 -4.19
CA GLY A 496 -22.46 0.63 -3.27
C GLY A 496 -22.48 0.10 -1.85
N ARG A 497 -21.57 -0.81 -1.48
CA ARG A 497 -21.49 -1.35 -0.11
C ARG A 497 -20.51 -0.60 0.79
N LEU A 498 -19.63 0.23 0.22
CA LEU A 498 -18.79 1.16 0.97
C LEU A 498 -19.26 2.59 0.71
N THR A 499 -19.99 3.15 1.67
CA THR A 499 -20.46 4.55 1.62
C THR A 499 -20.00 5.37 2.83
N GLY A 500 -19.49 4.69 3.86
CA GLY A 500 -18.88 5.32 5.01
C GLY A 500 -18.51 4.34 6.12
N GLN A 501 -18.16 4.89 7.27
CA GLN A 501 -17.59 4.12 8.37
C GLN A 501 -18.50 3.05 8.96
N ASP A 502 -19.82 3.27 8.94
CA ASP A 502 -20.78 2.31 9.47
C ASP A 502 -20.79 1.01 8.65
N ASP A 503 -20.53 1.06 7.35
CA ASP A 503 -20.46 -0.12 6.49
C ASP A 503 -19.24 -0.99 6.85
N VAL A 504 -18.10 -0.36 7.11
CA VAL A 504 -16.87 -1.05 7.55
C VAL A 504 -17.07 -1.67 8.92
N ILE A 505 -17.64 -0.94 9.87
CA ILE A 505 -17.96 -1.46 11.20
C ILE A 505 -18.94 -2.63 11.09
N ALA A 506 -19.99 -2.52 10.27
CA ALA A 506 -20.96 -3.57 10.06
C ALA A 506 -20.32 -4.83 9.45
N ALA A 507 -19.45 -4.68 8.45
CA ALA A 507 -18.74 -5.79 7.82
C ALA A 507 -17.82 -6.52 8.81
N ILE A 508 -16.96 -5.78 9.53
CA ILE A 508 -16.06 -6.38 10.53
C ILE A 508 -16.87 -7.06 11.63
N ASN A 509 -17.98 -6.47 12.10
CA ASN A 509 -18.83 -7.02 13.17
C ASN A 509 -19.48 -8.37 12.83
N GLN A 510 -19.64 -8.70 11.55
CA GLN A 510 -20.13 -10.02 11.16
C GLN A 510 -19.14 -11.14 11.52
N GLY A 511 -17.85 -10.80 11.55
CA GLY A 511 -16.72 -11.71 11.74
C GLY A 511 -16.34 -12.41 10.43
N SER A 512 -15.05 -12.54 10.21
CA SER A 512 -14.44 -13.20 9.05
C SER A 512 -13.13 -13.88 9.47
N GLY A 513 -12.65 -14.85 8.68
CA GLY A 513 -11.31 -15.42 8.87
C GLY A 513 -10.22 -14.47 8.40
N PHE A 514 -10.51 -13.71 7.33
CA PHE A 514 -9.62 -12.68 6.79
C PHE A 514 -10.35 -11.36 6.60
N LEU A 515 -9.62 -10.27 6.85
CA LEU A 515 -10.01 -8.90 6.52
C LEU A 515 -8.92 -8.32 5.63
N PHE A 516 -9.26 -7.93 4.41
CA PHE A 516 -8.33 -7.25 3.51
C PHE A 516 -8.86 -5.86 3.19
N MET A 517 -8.08 -4.83 3.55
CA MET A 517 -8.39 -3.44 3.23
C MET A 517 -7.28 -2.90 2.33
N SER A 518 -7.61 -2.31 1.18
CA SER A 518 -6.63 -1.68 0.27
C SER A 518 -7.09 -0.27 -0.07
N GLY A 519 -6.29 0.74 0.24
CA GLY A 519 -6.69 2.15 0.11
C GLY A 519 -5.68 3.08 0.76
N HIS A 520 -6.15 4.19 1.33
CA HIS A 520 -5.33 5.20 1.99
C HIS A 520 -5.29 5.00 3.50
N GLY A 521 -4.17 5.36 4.11
CA GLY A 521 -3.93 5.12 5.53
C GLY A 521 -3.20 6.27 6.22
N SER A 522 -3.37 6.30 7.54
CA SER A 522 -2.54 7.03 8.50
C SER A 522 -2.56 6.23 9.81
N PRO A 523 -1.80 6.64 10.85
CA PRO A 523 -1.93 5.99 12.15
C PRO A 523 -3.35 6.10 12.73
N ASN A 524 -4.13 7.12 12.35
CA ASN A 524 -5.50 7.29 12.86
C ASN A 524 -6.57 6.59 12.04
N VAL A 525 -6.48 6.60 10.71
CA VAL A 525 -7.63 6.33 9.84
C VAL A 525 -7.22 5.51 8.63
N TRP A 526 -8.11 4.60 8.24
CA TRP A 526 -8.14 4.00 6.92
C TRP A 526 -9.30 4.60 6.11
N ALA A 527 -9.05 4.96 4.85
CA ALA A 527 -9.99 5.64 3.96
C ALA A 527 -9.77 5.22 2.49
N ASP A 528 -10.71 5.58 1.62
CA ASP A 528 -10.62 5.31 0.18
C ASP A 528 -11.40 6.39 -0.62
N HIS A 529 -11.57 6.22 -1.93
CA HIS A 529 -12.43 7.08 -2.75
C HIS A 529 -13.54 6.32 -3.48
N PHE A 530 -14.56 7.08 -3.88
CA PHE A 530 -15.55 6.60 -4.84
C PHE A 530 -14.98 6.53 -6.27
N PRO A 531 -15.49 5.61 -7.12
CA PRO A 531 -15.16 5.54 -8.54
C PRO A 531 -15.12 6.88 -9.25
N GLY A 532 -14.00 7.23 -9.88
CA GLY A 532 -13.84 8.47 -10.61
C GLY A 532 -13.46 9.68 -9.76
N VAL A 533 -13.35 9.54 -8.44
CA VAL A 533 -13.12 10.61 -7.45
C VAL A 533 -13.95 11.87 -7.78
N PRO A 534 -15.29 11.77 -7.78
CA PRO A 534 -16.16 12.84 -8.25
C PRO A 534 -16.05 14.08 -7.36
N GLY A 535 -15.92 15.26 -7.98
CA GLY A 535 -15.69 16.52 -7.28
C GLY A 535 -14.37 16.60 -6.50
N ASN A 536 -13.36 15.84 -6.92
CA ASN A 536 -12.08 15.71 -6.25
C ASN A 536 -12.18 15.13 -4.82
N ARG A 537 -11.06 15.01 -4.08
CA ARG A 537 -11.04 14.38 -2.74
C ARG A 537 -12.00 15.02 -1.73
N ALA A 538 -12.34 16.30 -1.89
CA ALA A 538 -13.29 16.98 -1.00
C ALA A 538 -14.69 16.35 -1.02
N HIS A 539 -15.09 15.76 -2.16
CA HIS A 539 -16.40 15.15 -2.37
C HIS A 539 -16.31 13.63 -2.60
N GLY A 540 -15.21 13.15 -3.18
CA GLY A 540 -14.99 11.76 -3.55
C GLY A 540 -14.39 10.87 -2.46
N SER A 541 -13.85 11.41 -1.36
CA SER A 541 -13.25 10.58 -0.29
C SER A 541 -14.27 9.96 0.66
N ILE A 542 -14.02 8.71 1.05
CA ILE A 542 -14.81 7.89 1.97
C ILE A 542 -13.97 7.57 3.20
N THR A 543 -14.43 7.99 4.38
CA THR A 543 -13.80 7.54 5.64
C THR A 543 -14.26 6.11 5.97
N GLY A 544 -13.32 5.17 5.99
CA GLY A 544 -13.62 3.77 6.27
C GLY A 544 -13.62 3.43 7.77
N LEU A 545 -12.54 3.69 8.50
CA LEU A 545 -12.53 3.49 9.96
C LEU A 545 -11.47 4.34 10.65
N MET A 546 -11.83 5.00 11.74
CA MET A 546 -10.93 5.81 12.56
C MET A 546 -10.65 5.19 13.93
N VAL A 547 -9.43 5.40 14.43
CA VAL A 547 -9.04 5.17 15.82
C VAL A 547 -9.70 6.21 16.71
N THR A 548 -9.50 7.51 16.45
CA THR A 548 -10.18 8.60 17.16
C THR A 548 -10.76 9.64 16.21
N THR A 549 -11.83 10.32 16.66
CA THR A 549 -12.41 11.47 15.95
C THR A 549 -11.90 12.82 16.46
N LEU A 550 -11.08 12.81 17.53
CA LEU A 550 -10.48 14.01 18.10
C LEU A 550 -9.60 14.70 17.06
N ARG A 551 -9.76 16.02 16.92
CA ARG A 551 -9.00 16.81 15.97
C ARG A 551 -8.86 18.28 16.40
N PRO A 552 -7.80 18.99 15.96
CA PRO A 552 -7.56 20.38 16.35
C PRO A 552 -8.51 21.41 15.72
N TRP A 553 -9.32 21.02 14.72
CA TRP A 553 -10.24 21.89 14.00
C TRP A 553 -11.71 21.55 14.26
N PHE A 554 -12.62 22.50 14.06
CA PHE A 554 -14.05 22.29 14.25
C PHE A 554 -14.65 21.37 13.17
N PRO A 555 -15.58 20.45 13.51
CA PRO A 555 -15.95 20.03 14.87
C PRO A 555 -14.77 19.34 15.57
N TYR A 556 -14.43 19.70 16.81
CA TYR A 556 -13.24 19.15 17.49
C TYR A 556 -13.30 17.64 17.75
N PHE A 557 -14.50 17.05 17.68
CA PHE A 557 -14.74 15.61 17.78
C PHE A 557 -16.13 15.28 17.20
N SER A 558 -16.36 13.99 17.00
CA SER A 558 -17.69 13.40 16.77
C SER A 558 -17.85 12.17 17.65
N LEU A 559 -19.09 11.76 17.92
CA LEU A 559 -19.35 10.51 18.65
C LEU A 559 -19.59 9.37 17.66
N PRO A 560 -19.11 8.15 17.95
CA PRO A 560 -18.26 7.76 19.09
C PRO A 560 -16.84 8.37 19.00
N LEU A 561 -16.22 8.65 20.16
CA LEU A 561 -14.89 9.28 20.22
C LEU A 561 -13.79 8.37 19.66
N PHE A 562 -13.95 7.06 19.85
CA PHE A 562 -13.08 6.02 19.31
C PHE A 562 -13.94 5.03 18.50
N PRO A 563 -14.19 5.29 17.21
CA PRO A 563 -15.07 4.44 16.41
C PRO A 563 -14.61 2.98 16.32
N ILE A 564 -13.31 2.73 16.21
CA ILE A 564 -12.75 1.37 16.22
C ILE A 564 -13.11 0.57 17.49
N ASP A 565 -13.37 1.23 18.62
CA ASP A 565 -13.75 0.54 19.85
C ASP A 565 -15.21 0.04 19.84
N THR A 566 -16.01 0.51 18.87
CA THR A 566 -17.41 0.06 18.65
C THR A 566 -17.51 -1.25 17.88
N LEU A 567 -16.38 -1.77 17.37
CA LEU A 567 -16.33 -3.12 16.83
C LEU A 567 -16.87 -4.14 17.84
N SER A 568 -17.62 -5.14 17.39
CA SER A 568 -18.40 -6.04 18.24
C SER A 568 -18.42 -7.48 17.69
N ASN A 569 -17.44 -7.84 16.88
CA ASN A 569 -17.27 -9.18 16.32
C ASN A 569 -16.91 -10.28 17.36
N GLY A 570 -16.67 -9.93 18.62
CA GLY A 570 -16.39 -10.90 19.68
C GLY A 570 -15.13 -11.70 19.37
N GLU A 571 -15.21 -13.03 19.51
CA GLU A 571 -14.12 -13.97 19.22
C GLU A 571 -13.97 -14.33 17.73
N LYS A 572 -14.74 -13.70 16.84
CA LYS A 572 -14.64 -13.90 15.38
C LYS A 572 -13.59 -12.96 14.80
N LEU A 573 -12.34 -13.24 15.12
CA LEU A 573 -11.22 -12.34 14.93
C LEU A 573 -10.51 -12.64 13.59
N PRO A 574 -10.57 -11.76 12.58
CA PRO A 574 -9.86 -11.98 11.32
C PRO A 574 -8.35 -11.83 11.48
N VAL A 575 -7.59 -12.48 10.60
CA VAL A 575 -6.25 -12.04 10.23
C VAL A 575 -6.41 -10.85 9.29
N ALA A 576 -5.98 -9.66 9.72
CA ALA A 576 -6.15 -8.42 8.97
C ALA A 576 -4.90 -8.09 8.14
N VAL A 577 -5.09 -7.84 6.85
CA VAL A 577 -4.07 -7.32 5.92
C VAL A 577 -4.53 -5.93 5.50
N ILE A 578 -3.76 -4.90 5.83
CA ILE A 578 -4.16 -3.50 5.68
C ILE A 578 -3.15 -2.77 4.79
N GLY A 579 -3.57 -2.47 3.56
CA GLY A 579 -2.89 -1.56 2.66
C GLY A 579 -3.13 -0.09 3.01
N GLY A 580 -2.24 0.76 2.53
CA GLY A 580 -2.19 2.21 2.79
C GLY A 580 -1.05 2.61 3.73
N CYS A 581 -0.75 3.91 3.76
CA CYS A 581 0.35 4.48 4.52
C CYS A 581 0.15 4.38 6.04
N HIS A 582 1.23 4.19 6.80
CA HIS A 582 1.37 4.38 8.26
C HIS A 582 0.32 3.71 9.17
N ASN A 583 -0.54 2.85 8.65
CA ASN A 583 -1.59 2.18 9.42
C ASN A 583 -1.03 1.32 10.56
N SER A 584 0.23 0.91 10.43
CA SER A 584 0.99 0.14 11.41
C SER A 584 2.15 0.92 12.03
N GLN A 585 2.15 2.27 11.99
CA GLN A 585 3.16 3.10 12.65
C GLN A 585 3.01 3.05 14.19
N PHE A 586 3.51 1.98 14.82
CA PHE A 586 3.29 1.68 16.24
C PHE A 586 4.18 2.48 17.21
N ASN A 587 4.78 3.59 16.75
CA ASN A 587 5.54 4.55 17.57
C ASN A 587 4.79 5.86 17.85
N VAL A 588 3.48 5.90 17.67
CA VAL A 588 2.64 7.07 17.98
C VAL A 588 2.18 7.11 19.44
N SER A 589 1.96 8.33 19.94
CA SER A 589 1.24 8.60 21.20
C SER A 589 0.52 9.96 21.09
N ALA A 590 -0.51 10.17 21.91
CA ALA A 590 -1.50 11.22 21.68
C ALA A 590 -0.91 12.64 21.58
N VAL A 591 0.05 13.01 22.44
CA VAL A 591 0.63 14.35 22.44
C VAL A 591 1.59 14.57 21.26
N PRO A 592 2.60 13.72 20.98
CA PRO A 592 3.37 13.83 19.74
C PRO A 592 2.50 13.87 18.48
N ALA A 593 1.46 13.03 18.43
CA ALA A 593 0.51 13.00 17.33
C ALA A 593 -0.25 14.33 17.18
N PHE A 594 -0.64 14.96 18.28
CA PHE A 594 -1.24 16.30 18.25
C PHE A 594 -0.24 17.40 17.84
N LEU A 595 1.02 17.30 18.28
CA LEU A 595 2.05 18.31 17.98
C LEU A 595 2.35 18.42 16.49
N HIS A 596 2.07 17.39 15.70
CA HIS A 596 2.14 17.45 14.23
C HIS A 596 1.23 18.57 13.66
N ALA A 597 0.11 18.90 14.32
CA ALA A 597 -0.72 20.04 13.95
C ALA A 597 0.04 21.38 13.97
N LEU A 598 1.01 21.53 14.89
CA LEU A 598 1.77 22.77 15.01
C LEU A 598 2.69 22.98 13.80
N HIS A 599 3.25 21.91 13.24
CA HIS A 599 4.02 21.98 11.99
C HIS A 599 3.11 22.45 10.84
N LEU A 600 1.93 21.84 10.69
CA LEU A 600 0.95 22.19 9.65
C LEU A 600 0.42 23.62 9.78
N LEU A 601 0.23 24.12 11.01
CA LEU A 601 -0.28 25.47 11.27
C LEU A 601 0.81 26.54 11.24
N PHE A 602 2.05 26.16 11.55
CA PHE A 602 3.18 27.07 11.69
C PHE A 602 4.42 26.45 11.03
N GLY A 603 4.70 26.79 9.77
CA GLY A 603 5.79 26.18 8.99
C GLY A 603 7.22 26.35 9.56
N PHE A 604 7.42 27.09 10.66
CA PHE A 604 8.69 27.14 11.39
C PHE A 604 8.80 26.07 12.50
N PHE A 605 7.70 25.41 12.87
CA PHE A 605 7.74 24.26 13.79
C PHE A 605 8.31 23.06 13.04
N PRO A 606 9.27 22.33 13.64
CA PRO A 606 9.83 21.14 13.02
C PRO A 606 8.76 20.07 12.88
N ASP A 607 8.76 19.38 11.73
CA ASP A 607 7.96 18.18 11.58
C ASP A 607 8.50 17.09 12.51
N ASN A 608 7.60 16.39 13.20
CA ASN A 608 7.91 15.25 14.03
C ASN A 608 7.55 13.91 13.35
N CYS A 609 7.10 13.96 12.09
CA CYS A 609 6.83 12.83 11.20
C CYS A 609 5.92 11.79 11.85
N MET A 610 4.89 12.27 12.55
CA MET A 610 3.88 11.43 13.18
C MET A 610 2.78 11.02 12.20
N TRP A 611 2.63 11.70 11.07
CA TRP A 611 1.66 11.35 10.01
C TRP A 611 0.19 11.29 10.47
N THR A 612 -0.12 11.90 11.62
CA THR A 612 -1.45 11.90 12.24
C THR A 612 -2.28 13.14 11.91
N TYR A 613 -1.71 14.07 11.14
CA TYR A 613 -2.30 15.37 10.81
C TYR A 613 -2.84 16.14 12.03
N GLY A 614 -2.22 15.97 13.21
CA GLY A 614 -2.67 16.63 14.43
C GLY A 614 -3.76 15.91 15.22
N GLN A 615 -4.25 14.76 14.76
CA GLN A 615 -5.16 13.95 15.57
C GLN A 615 -4.40 13.29 16.73
N PRO A 616 -4.90 13.35 17.98
CA PRO A 616 -4.21 12.85 19.17
C PRO A 616 -4.35 11.33 19.29
N VAL A 617 -3.75 10.60 18.35
CA VAL A 617 -3.80 9.13 18.25
C VAL A 617 -2.95 8.48 19.35
N PRO A 618 -3.53 7.67 20.25
CA PRO A 618 -2.78 7.02 21.33
C PRO A 618 -2.06 5.74 20.89
N GLU A 619 -2.58 5.06 19.86
CA GLU A 619 -2.04 3.86 19.21
C GLU A 619 -2.45 3.87 17.74
N CYS A 620 -1.61 3.35 16.84
CA CYS A 620 -1.96 3.27 15.42
C CYS A 620 -3.12 2.28 15.16
N PHE A 621 -3.73 2.41 13.98
CA PHE A 621 -4.87 1.63 13.51
C PHE A 621 -4.69 0.12 13.71
N SER A 622 -3.59 -0.46 13.20
CA SER A 622 -3.31 -1.90 13.28
C SER A 622 -3.08 -2.37 14.72
N TRP A 623 -2.39 -1.57 15.56
CA TRP A 623 -2.22 -1.90 16.97
C TRP A 623 -3.59 -1.92 17.66
N ARG A 624 -4.39 -0.86 17.49
CA ARG A 624 -5.69 -0.78 18.16
C ARG A 624 -6.63 -1.90 17.73
N LEU A 625 -6.59 -2.31 16.46
CA LEU A 625 -7.38 -3.43 15.96
C LEU A 625 -7.04 -4.75 16.68
N VAL A 626 -5.77 -5.03 16.93
CA VAL A 626 -5.32 -6.24 17.64
C VAL A 626 -5.56 -6.14 19.15
N SER A 627 -5.30 -4.97 19.77
CA SER A 627 -5.40 -4.80 21.23
C SER A 627 -6.82 -4.56 21.75
N ARG A 628 -7.81 -4.33 20.86
CA ARG A 628 -9.21 -4.06 21.23
C ARG A 628 -9.82 -5.22 22.03
N PRO A 629 -10.27 -5.01 23.28
CA PRO A 629 -10.90 -6.08 24.05
C PRO A 629 -12.24 -6.54 23.48
N GLY A 630 -12.45 -7.85 23.32
CA GLY A 630 -13.74 -8.46 22.91
C GLY A 630 -14.14 -8.28 21.44
N GLY A 631 -13.19 -8.01 20.55
CA GLY A 631 -13.39 -7.79 19.10
C GLY A 631 -12.12 -7.31 18.42
N GLY A 632 -12.22 -6.74 17.22
CA GLY A 632 -11.05 -6.34 16.42
C GLY A 632 -10.48 -7.53 15.64
N SER A 633 -9.15 -7.68 15.59
CA SER A 633 -8.48 -8.76 14.84
C SER A 633 -7.66 -9.67 15.77
N ILE A 634 -7.24 -10.83 15.24
CA ILE A 634 -6.30 -11.75 15.92
C ILE A 634 -4.85 -11.36 15.61
N ALA A 635 -4.64 -10.80 14.41
CA ALA A 635 -3.38 -10.23 13.95
C ALA A 635 -3.68 -9.13 12.92
N SER A 636 -2.71 -8.25 12.71
CA SER A 636 -2.75 -7.22 11.66
C SER A 636 -1.40 -7.09 10.98
N MET A 637 -1.39 -6.89 9.67
CA MET A 637 -0.19 -6.61 8.87
C MET A 637 -0.38 -5.33 8.06
N GLY A 638 0.66 -4.50 7.97
CA GLY A 638 0.61 -3.27 7.20
C GLY A 638 1.85 -2.40 7.36
N ASN A 639 1.80 -1.18 6.83
CA ASN A 639 2.98 -0.32 6.69
C ASN A 639 3.25 0.54 7.93
N THR A 640 4.50 0.58 8.38
CA THR A 640 4.99 1.53 9.40
C THR A 640 5.35 2.90 8.81
N GLY A 641 5.46 3.00 7.48
CA GLY A 641 5.76 4.22 6.70
C GLY A 641 4.79 4.42 5.52
N LEU A 642 5.17 5.24 4.54
CA LEU A 642 4.44 5.44 3.28
C LEU A 642 4.39 4.13 2.49
N GLY A 643 3.17 3.60 2.29
CA GLY A 643 2.92 2.41 1.47
C GLY A 643 2.75 2.82 0.00
N TYR A 644 3.66 2.38 -0.87
CA TYR A 644 3.61 2.76 -2.29
C TYR A 644 2.67 1.86 -3.07
N GLY A 645 1.67 2.46 -3.72
CA GLY A 645 0.81 1.80 -4.70
C GLY A 645 1.26 2.09 -6.12
N MET A 646 0.91 1.19 -7.04
CA MET A 646 1.08 1.39 -8.48
C MET A 646 -0.29 1.74 -9.08
N PRO A 647 -0.45 2.92 -9.73
CA PRO A 647 -1.72 3.30 -10.32
C PRO A 647 -2.00 2.53 -11.62
N GLY A 648 -3.27 2.49 -12.01
CA GLY A 648 -3.70 1.96 -13.29
C GLY A 648 -3.47 0.47 -13.48
N ARG A 649 -3.23 0.07 -14.74
CA ARG A 649 -3.20 -1.33 -15.15
C ARG A 649 -2.14 -2.21 -14.45
N GLU A 650 -1.14 -1.60 -13.82
CA GLU A 650 -0.05 -2.32 -13.13
C GLU A 650 -0.29 -2.47 -11.63
N CYS A 651 -1.45 -2.06 -11.12
CA CYS A 651 -1.78 -2.08 -9.69
C CYS A 651 -1.59 -3.44 -9.00
N THR A 652 -1.76 -4.57 -9.69
CA THR A 652 -1.56 -5.90 -9.11
C THR A 652 -0.14 -6.45 -9.31
N SER A 653 0.64 -5.89 -10.25
CA SER A 653 1.89 -6.49 -10.74
C SER A 653 3.14 -5.64 -10.53
N GLY A 654 3.02 -4.32 -10.43
CA GLY A 654 4.16 -3.39 -10.38
C GLY A 654 4.94 -3.36 -9.06
N GLY A 655 4.50 -4.11 -8.04
CA GLY A 655 5.15 -4.16 -6.73
C GLY A 655 4.43 -3.32 -5.67
N GLY A 656 5.15 -2.94 -4.63
CA GLY A 656 4.65 -2.10 -3.56
C GLY A 656 3.59 -2.79 -2.68
N ASP A 657 2.73 -1.95 -2.12
CA ASP A 657 1.73 -2.31 -1.11
C ASP A 657 0.67 -3.29 -1.64
N ALA A 658 0.16 -3.06 -2.85
CA ALA A 658 -0.79 -3.97 -3.48
C ALA A 658 -0.16 -5.35 -3.74
N TRP A 659 1.07 -5.41 -4.25
CA TRP A 659 1.70 -6.69 -4.55
C TRP A 659 1.97 -7.51 -3.29
N ILE A 660 2.55 -6.89 -2.25
CA ILE A 660 2.93 -7.60 -1.01
C ILE A 660 1.71 -8.07 -0.23
N THR A 661 0.63 -7.29 -0.20
CA THR A 661 -0.62 -7.67 0.47
C THR A 661 -1.35 -8.80 -0.27
N ILE A 662 -1.40 -8.77 -1.61
CA ILE A 662 -1.92 -9.88 -2.44
C ILE A 662 -1.10 -11.15 -2.21
N GLU A 663 0.23 -11.03 -2.14
CA GLU A 663 1.13 -12.17 -2.00
C GLU A 663 0.86 -12.97 -0.73
N PHE A 664 0.49 -12.34 0.38
CA PHE A 664 0.07 -13.04 1.59
C PHE A 664 -1.09 -14.03 1.34
N PHE A 665 -2.12 -13.59 0.59
CA PHE A 665 -3.26 -14.46 0.25
C PHE A 665 -2.87 -15.57 -0.72
N ARG A 666 -1.88 -15.34 -1.60
CA ARG A 666 -1.29 -16.40 -2.42
C ARG A 666 -0.57 -17.44 -1.55
N GLN A 667 0.23 -17.01 -0.58
CA GLN A 667 0.92 -17.90 0.36
C GLN A 667 -0.07 -18.74 1.17
N TYR A 668 -1.14 -18.15 1.68
CA TYR A 668 -2.17 -18.89 2.41
C TYR A 668 -3.01 -19.79 1.48
N GLY A 669 -3.69 -19.19 0.49
CA GLY A 669 -4.76 -19.83 -0.26
C GLY A 669 -4.29 -20.74 -1.39
N THR A 670 -3.13 -20.46 -1.99
CA THR A 670 -2.56 -21.26 -3.08
C THR A 670 -1.41 -22.15 -2.62
N GLU A 671 -0.47 -21.62 -1.82
CA GLU A 671 0.70 -22.37 -1.34
C GLU A 671 0.43 -23.18 -0.05
N GLY A 672 -0.75 -23.02 0.56
CA GLY A 672 -1.18 -23.83 1.71
C GLY A 672 -0.45 -23.52 3.01
N ARG A 673 0.03 -22.28 3.20
CA ARG A 673 0.71 -21.85 4.43
C ARG A 673 -0.31 -21.54 5.54
N GLU A 674 -0.52 -22.50 6.43
CA GLU A 674 -1.53 -22.41 7.50
C GLU A 674 -1.00 -21.79 8.82
N ILE A 675 0.31 -21.61 8.98
CA ILE A 675 0.90 -20.89 10.11
C ILE A 675 1.17 -19.44 9.68
N LEU A 676 0.75 -18.48 10.50
CA LEU A 676 0.76 -17.06 10.16
C LEU A 676 2.17 -16.54 9.84
N GLY A 677 3.15 -16.88 10.68
CA GLY A 677 4.54 -16.49 10.49
C GLY A 677 5.17 -17.11 9.25
N ASP A 678 4.81 -18.33 8.89
CA ASP A 678 5.29 -18.99 7.67
C ASP A 678 4.77 -18.27 6.42
N ALA A 679 3.46 -17.98 6.39
CA ALA A 679 2.84 -17.22 5.29
C ALA A 679 3.46 -15.81 5.16
N TYR A 680 3.68 -15.13 6.29
CA TYR A 680 4.30 -13.81 6.35
C TYR A 680 5.77 -13.81 5.89
N ALA A 681 6.60 -14.71 6.42
CA ALA A 681 8.02 -14.79 6.05
C ALA A 681 8.21 -15.19 4.57
N GLN A 682 7.35 -16.07 4.04
CA GLN A 682 7.37 -16.42 2.62
C GLN A 682 6.84 -15.30 1.73
N THR A 683 5.92 -14.45 2.22
CA THR A 683 5.50 -13.24 1.51
C THR A 683 6.68 -12.29 1.30
N LEU A 684 7.45 -12.03 2.36
CA LEU A 684 8.68 -11.22 2.28
C LEU A 684 9.71 -11.85 1.34
N THR A 685 10.02 -13.14 1.54
CA THR A 685 10.99 -13.88 0.71
C THR A 685 10.62 -13.84 -0.78
N SER A 686 9.34 -14.03 -1.10
CA SER A 686 8.82 -13.97 -2.47
C SER A 686 8.97 -12.57 -3.08
N TYR A 687 8.66 -11.52 -2.32
CA TYR A 687 8.85 -10.13 -2.76
C TYR A 687 10.32 -9.83 -3.06
N ILE A 688 11.20 -10.16 -2.11
CA ILE A 688 12.65 -9.92 -2.20
C ILE A 688 13.28 -10.67 -3.37
N SER A 689 12.77 -11.87 -3.67
CA SER A 689 13.22 -12.68 -4.82
C SER A 689 12.72 -12.14 -6.16
N THR A 690 11.58 -11.43 -6.15
CA THR A 690 10.90 -10.95 -7.36
C THR A 690 11.46 -9.61 -7.84
N PHE A 691 11.74 -8.69 -6.92
CA PHE A 691 12.10 -7.31 -7.25
C PHE A 691 13.58 -7.00 -6.98
N ASP A 692 14.11 -6.00 -7.68
CA ASP A 692 15.44 -5.47 -7.41
C ASP A 692 15.41 -4.58 -6.16
N MET A 693 15.97 -5.08 -5.04
CA MET A 693 16.04 -4.30 -3.80
C MET A 693 17.00 -3.11 -3.89
N SER A 694 17.81 -3.01 -4.94
CA SER A 694 18.67 -1.83 -5.18
C SER A 694 17.95 -0.71 -5.94
N ASP A 695 16.76 -0.97 -6.51
CA ASP A 695 15.92 0.05 -7.12
C ASP A 695 15.16 0.85 -6.04
N LEU A 696 15.86 1.85 -5.51
CA LEU A 696 15.33 2.74 -4.48
C LEU A 696 14.19 3.63 -5.00
N ALA A 697 14.17 3.94 -6.31
CA ALA A 697 13.15 4.80 -6.90
C ALA A 697 11.78 4.09 -6.95
N ALA A 698 11.80 2.77 -7.15
CA ALA A 698 10.62 1.90 -7.06
C ALA A 698 10.18 1.59 -5.61
N GLY A 699 11.05 1.84 -4.62
CA GLY A 699 10.71 1.75 -3.20
C GLY A 699 10.60 0.32 -2.64
N HIS A 700 11.09 -0.68 -3.38
CA HIS A 700 10.93 -2.10 -3.02
C HIS A 700 11.57 -2.49 -1.68
N ALA A 701 12.80 -2.02 -1.41
CA ALA A 701 13.48 -2.28 -0.13
C ALA A 701 12.67 -1.72 1.05
N LYS A 702 12.09 -0.53 0.89
CA LYS A 702 11.22 0.07 1.92
C LYS A 702 9.97 -0.78 2.15
N THR A 703 9.34 -1.27 1.07
CA THR A 703 8.12 -2.10 1.16
C THR A 703 8.31 -3.26 2.14
N VAL A 704 9.39 -4.02 2.02
CA VAL A 704 9.64 -5.18 2.90
C VAL A 704 10.09 -4.78 4.31
N GLN A 705 10.83 -3.68 4.44
CA GLN A 705 11.30 -3.20 5.75
C GLN A 705 10.18 -2.62 6.62
N GLN A 706 9.18 -1.99 6.02
CA GLN A 706 8.10 -1.32 6.77
C GLN A 706 6.88 -2.20 7.01
N TRP A 707 6.73 -3.30 6.27
CA TRP A 707 5.57 -4.17 6.38
C TRP A 707 5.74 -5.07 7.59
N VAL A 708 4.96 -4.83 8.66
CA VAL A 708 5.15 -5.48 9.96
C VAL A 708 3.96 -6.39 10.30
N LEU A 709 4.25 -7.55 10.92
CA LEU A 709 3.24 -8.41 11.55
C LEU A 709 3.02 -8.04 13.01
N LEU A 710 1.86 -7.44 13.31
CA LEU A 710 1.35 -7.29 14.67
C LEU A 710 0.48 -8.50 15.04
N GLY A 711 1.10 -9.52 15.62
CA GLY A 711 0.42 -10.78 15.96
C GLY A 711 1.40 -11.86 16.42
N ASP A 712 0.84 -13.03 16.74
CA ASP A 712 1.61 -14.22 17.08
C ASP A 712 2.08 -14.94 15.80
N PRO A 713 3.40 -15.01 15.52
CA PRO A 713 3.92 -15.65 14.32
C PRO A 713 3.69 -17.18 14.30
N SER A 714 3.47 -17.81 15.45
CA SER A 714 3.18 -19.25 15.55
C SER A 714 1.68 -19.57 15.43
N LEU A 715 0.83 -18.55 15.25
CA LEU A 715 -0.62 -18.73 15.18
C LEU A 715 -1.00 -19.70 14.04
N ARG A 716 -1.73 -20.77 14.38
CA ARG A 716 -2.39 -21.58 13.35
C ARG A 716 -3.63 -20.87 12.84
N ILE A 717 -3.60 -20.44 11.58
CA ILE A 717 -4.69 -19.70 10.94
C ILE A 717 -5.93 -20.61 10.87
N GLY A 718 -7.01 -20.19 11.51
CA GLY A 718 -8.23 -20.99 11.67
C GLY A 718 -8.25 -21.93 12.89
N GLY A 719 -7.22 -21.95 13.73
CA GLY A 719 -7.16 -22.73 14.97
C GLY A 719 -6.78 -24.22 14.81
N TYR A 720 -6.56 -24.90 15.94
CA TYR A 720 -6.18 -26.32 15.98
C TYR A 720 -7.39 -27.27 15.94
N PRO A 721 -7.27 -28.44 15.29
CA PRO A 721 -8.33 -29.46 15.23
C PRO A 721 -8.80 -30.09 16.55
#